data_AF-A0A8H5B124-F1
#
_entry.id   AF-A0A8H5B124-F1
#
_cell.length_a   1.000
_cell.length_b   1.000
_cell.length_c   1.000
_cell.angle_alpha   90.00
_cell.angle_beta   90.00
_cell.angle_gamma   90.00
#
_symmetry.space_group_name_H-M   'P 1'
#
loop_
_entity.id
_entity.type
_entity.pdbx_description
1 polymer ?
#
loop_
_entity_poly.entity_id
_entity_poly.type
_entity_poly.pdbx_seq_one_letter_code
_entity_poly.pdbx_strand_id
1 'polypeptide(L)'
;MNDVYWRRQEDGDKWYDAARIKALEGHGETVRAALTYLRELILIIDRLVVDPLMQRAFEHHDYARKLAETIQSFAQPLQVLDPSQCPNDLGICVTVTMRAILCSAQSNQPRNLALALEHGFMDTLVSLLKVCQAWQEGPGNLSICISGLQSYLPWPAVLAQLRPYYTSKVWLEAEKTAGRISELLGRRWRTFNVALWEHFQVHDLWDSKVRLCDNLECQRAINRGDMAASPPISRECSGCSAFVYCGELCQREDWDARHSTECTSARIDSITRKAAPGAWYSPHQRAYHVAIIEYRFNCLLARCADPCVITRAYKAGTMAPPIFSAIALAVLEQDGIMKSSRFFHLKASSVYGSAGPFLEIKQGQYPLRPLPCATELGYLQPRMDEYLKESGALKGEVELGNAAQEEDRRTVKYVECTFNLSKSTEVHVMVCRLRNFGPQGQASMKSQGIMEYYFYSAKGRQEFMIRSRNTLALLSKRKPYTLKVLDDHLKTLRAADIPNLQYSDTFGWGESEFEKIGAAFDALTSLAIIAERCTNPETDVSLSLKQTTIEKIIASFDLIEELASFFLTLRAPFPKLTRSDGSFPNIVAFLLDRIVELHPSILQRLCSSTTSIDLVIRLWTTENEDGQPYANIESDLGCGIVPLILHCIAGDEGRGAFVDRMGSREVGLPQRVALMTIKRLNAARFALTGNGLSKVSPEAASGYLKSVLVIIERLVTSPRIHRAFELHDYAPKIATTLREFSQFRLKAPRSAQYTQELCVSMGVALQAILGLATDNQPRNLALALAHGFMGTLVSLIKACASGRDLPHPNARILADCLQLLETYLPWNSVLLQLQSYFEGRSEAEMVIGRAPEPLGEGWKLFGIAVREHLLVYNAWGGKTVLCDNLQCQRDVKRTSRPGAVTGGGSATLLKSRECSGCSAFVYCGEHCQKQDWDARHSKECASARVDTITRRATPGAWYSPRQRAYHVALIEHRFNYFLSSRYGGSAIEPDKVTSTPPTFTDAALKNLWSRLRAPRVFHLNAAWVQSTETPFDEFYEGDYPFRSLQGMAQSYLQPRIDEYLWASGVFDNEPGRCTNKKEDMSTVKYVECSLTFGATDLHVMVKMRLHMDERRGVGRFLAVSSMARFGLKPPMPDI
;
A
#
# COMPACT_ATOMS: atom_id res chain seq x y z
N MET A 1 -6.79 43.93 -14.99
CA MET A 1 -6.94 43.71 -16.45
C MET A 1 -8.23 42.99 -16.78
N ASN A 2 -8.58 41.86 -16.17
CA ASN A 2 -9.90 41.25 -16.36
C ASN A 2 -11.06 42.20 -15.99
N ASP A 3 -10.96 43.03 -14.95
CA ASP A 3 -11.99 44.05 -14.65
C ASP A 3 -12.10 45.19 -15.68
N VAL A 4 -11.00 45.51 -16.38
CA VAL A 4 -11.02 46.48 -17.51
C VAL A 4 -11.59 45.82 -18.77
N TYR A 5 -11.46 44.49 -18.87
CA TYR A 5 -12.02 43.66 -19.94
C TYR A 5 -13.51 43.32 -19.73
N TRP A 6 -13.95 43.15 -18.47
CA TRP A 6 -15.30 42.70 -18.12
C TRP A 6 -16.30 43.82 -17.83
N ARG A 7 -15.89 45.01 -17.37
CA ARG A 7 -16.82 46.16 -17.19
C ARG A 7 -17.37 46.75 -18.51
N ARG A 8 -17.15 46.12 -19.66
CA ARG A 8 -17.67 46.55 -20.97
C ARG A 8 -18.39 45.43 -21.74
N GLN A 9 -18.83 44.37 -21.04
CA GLN A 9 -19.52 43.22 -21.64
C GLN A 9 -21.03 43.44 -21.94
N GLU A 10 -21.59 44.62 -21.69
CA GLU A 10 -23.01 44.88 -21.97
C GLU A 10 -23.33 45.11 -23.46
N ASP A 11 -22.33 45.25 -24.33
CA ASP A 11 -22.54 45.39 -25.79
C ASP A 11 -22.03 44.15 -26.54
N GLY A 12 -22.97 43.37 -27.08
CA GLY A 12 -22.77 42.00 -27.54
C GLY A 12 -21.80 41.74 -28.72
N ASP A 13 -21.28 40.51 -28.72
CA ASP A 13 -20.91 39.63 -29.84
C ASP A 13 -20.15 40.18 -31.06
N LYS A 14 -19.24 41.14 -30.86
CA LYS A 14 -18.17 41.40 -31.83
C LYS A 14 -16.79 41.27 -31.20
N TRP A 15 -16.28 40.04 -31.16
CA TRP A 15 -14.86 39.81 -30.91
C TRP A 15 -14.07 40.13 -32.19
N TYR A 16 -12.97 40.88 -32.00
CA TYR A 16 -12.00 41.37 -33.00
C TYR A 16 -12.37 42.62 -33.80
N ASP A 17 -12.29 43.78 -33.13
CA ASP A 17 -12.03 45.04 -33.83
C ASP A 17 -10.52 45.27 -33.90
N ALA A 18 -9.97 45.34 -35.12
CA ALA A 18 -8.55 45.65 -35.39
C ALA A 18 -8.10 46.97 -34.75
N ALA A 19 -9.05 47.88 -34.46
CA ALA A 19 -8.80 49.12 -33.73
C ALA A 19 -8.32 48.89 -32.27
N ARG A 20 -8.76 47.81 -31.60
CA ARG A 20 -8.34 47.50 -30.21
C ARG A 20 -6.94 46.89 -30.13
N ILE A 21 -6.53 46.14 -31.15
CA ILE A 21 -5.16 45.62 -31.27
C ILE A 21 -4.19 46.78 -31.53
N LYS A 22 -4.58 47.75 -32.36
CA LYS A 22 -3.77 48.96 -32.63
C LYS A 22 -3.59 49.85 -31.39
N ALA A 23 -4.52 49.84 -30.44
CA ALA A 23 -4.37 50.54 -29.16
C ALA A 23 -3.29 49.90 -28.25
N LEU A 24 -2.98 48.61 -28.42
CA LEU A 24 -1.93 47.92 -27.64
C LEU A 24 -0.51 48.19 -28.17
N GLU A 25 -0.35 48.72 -29.40
CA GLU A 25 0.95 49.06 -30.00
C GLU A 25 1.70 50.13 -29.18
N GLY A 26 1.01 50.91 -28.33
CA GLY A 26 1.60 51.87 -27.38
C GLY A 26 1.79 51.36 -25.94
N HIS A 27 1.44 50.11 -25.64
CA HIS A 27 1.35 49.59 -24.26
C HIS A 27 2.28 48.39 -23.96
N GLY A 28 3.44 48.32 -24.62
CA GLY A 28 4.41 47.23 -24.44
C GLY A 28 4.79 46.97 -22.97
N GLU A 29 4.90 48.01 -22.15
CA GLU A 29 5.16 47.86 -20.70
C GLU A 29 4.00 47.20 -19.94
N THR A 30 2.75 47.50 -20.31
CA THR A 30 1.57 46.90 -19.70
C THR A 30 1.47 45.42 -20.04
N VAL A 31 1.76 45.04 -21.29
CA VAL A 31 1.80 43.63 -21.71
C VAL A 31 2.92 42.89 -20.99
N ARG A 32 4.09 43.51 -20.83
CA ARG A 32 5.20 42.92 -20.06
C ARG A 32 4.82 42.71 -18.59
N ALA A 33 4.26 43.73 -17.93
CA ALA A 33 3.80 43.61 -16.54
C ALA A 33 2.73 42.53 -16.37
N ALA A 34 1.82 42.39 -17.35
CA ALA A 34 0.82 41.34 -17.38
C ALA A 34 1.42 39.93 -17.47
N LEU A 35 2.40 39.74 -18.34
CA LEU A 35 3.10 38.47 -18.53
C LEU A 35 3.93 38.10 -17.29
N THR A 36 4.60 39.07 -16.67
CA THR A 36 5.31 38.85 -15.40
C THR A 36 4.33 38.45 -14.29
N TYR A 37 3.18 39.11 -14.17
CA TYR A 37 2.16 38.73 -13.19
C TYR A 37 1.61 37.32 -13.45
N LEU A 38 1.31 37.00 -14.71
CA LEU A 38 0.85 35.67 -15.11
C LEU A 38 1.89 34.60 -14.78
N ARG A 39 3.17 34.88 -15.05
CA ARG A 39 4.29 33.99 -14.71
C ARG A 39 4.32 33.67 -13.22
N GLU A 40 4.26 34.68 -12.37
CA GLU A 40 4.27 34.48 -10.91
C GLU A 40 3.04 33.70 -10.44
N LEU A 41 1.87 33.97 -11.00
CA LEU A 41 0.64 33.23 -10.67
C LEU A 41 0.73 31.75 -11.08
N ILE A 42 1.29 31.45 -12.25
CA ILE A 42 1.49 30.07 -12.71
C ILE A 42 2.55 29.37 -11.85
N LEU A 43 3.62 30.05 -11.43
CA LEU A 43 4.63 29.49 -10.52
C LEU A 43 4.04 29.17 -9.13
N ILE A 44 3.12 30.00 -8.64
CA ILE A 44 2.36 29.71 -7.42
C ILE A 44 1.50 28.45 -7.62
N ILE A 45 0.77 28.35 -8.73
CA ILE A 45 -0.05 27.17 -9.03
C ILE A 45 0.81 25.91 -9.16
N ASP A 46 1.96 25.97 -9.84
CA ASP A 46 2.89 24.83 -9.98
C ASP A 46 3.34 24.32 -8.60
N ARG A 47 3.61 25.22 -7.64
CA ARG A 47 3.96 24.84 -6.26
C ARG A 47 2.78 24.28 -5.48
N LEU A 48 1.59 24.85 -5.64
CA LEU A 48 0.40 24.42 -4.91
C LEU A 48 -0.15 23.08 -5.41
N VAL A 49 -0.02 22.79 -6.70
CA VAL A 49 -0.51 21.54 -7.32
C VAL A 49 0.33 20.32 -6.91
N VAL A 50 1.51 20.52 -6.31
CA VAL A 50 2.29 19.44 -5.70
C VAL A 50 1.61 18.87 -4.44
N ASP A 51 0.78 19.67 -3.75
CA ASP A 51 0.01 19.20 -2.60
C ASP A 51 -1.27 18.44 -3.03
N PRO A 52 -1.49 17.18 -2.60
CA PRO A 52 -2.63 16.36 -3.05
C PRO A 52 -4.03 16.87 -2.66
N LEU A 53 -4.16 17.73 -1.64
CA LEU A 53 -5.43 18.34 -1.26
C LEU A 53 -5.72 19.56 -2.12
N MET A 54 -4.74 20.45 -2.26
CA MET A 54 -4.85 21.63 -3.11
C MET A 54 -5.09 21.24 -4.56
N GLN A 55 -4.38 20.22 -5.04
CA GLN A 55 -4.61 19.69 -6.36
C GLN A 55 -6.07 19.23 -6.57
N ARG A 56 -6.63 18.45 -5.64
CA ARG A 56 -8.03 17.99 -5.74
C ARG A 56 -9.00 19.16 -5.81
N ALA A 57 -8.73 20.24 -5.07
CA ALA A 57 -9.49 21.48 -5.16
C ALA A 57 -9.36 22.13 -6.55
N PHE A 58 -8.14 22.27 -7.08
CA PHE A 58 -7.90 22.82 -8.43
C PHE A 58 -8.57 21.99 -9.54
N GLU A 59 -8.51 20.67 -9.44
CA GLU A 59 -9.17 19.75 -10.38
C GLU A 59 -10.68 19.85 -10.34
N HIS A 60 -11.27 20.04 -9.15
CA HIS A 60 -12.70 20.29 -9.02
C HIS A 60 -13.12 21.61 -9.71
N HIS A 61 -12.19 22.55 -9.86
CA HIS A 61 -12.43 23.86 -10.49
C HIS A 61 -11.93 23.97 -11.93
N ASP A 62 -11.62 22.84 -12.60
CA ASP A 62 -11.14 22.77 -13.99
C ASP A 62 -9.96 23.73 -14.28
N TYR A 63 -8.98 23.77 -13.38
CA TYR A 63 -7.87 24.74 -13.47
C TYR A 63 -7.09 24.63 -14.80
N ALA A 64 -6.92 23.42 -15.35
CA ALA A 64 -6.18 23.20 -16.60
C ALA A 64 -6.84 23.91 -17.79
N ARG A 65 -8.18 23.88 -17.87
CA ARG A 65 -8.96 24.64 -18.86
C ARG A 65 -8.73 26.14 -18.68
N LYS A 66 -8.91 26.65 -17.46
CA LYS A 66 -8.78 28.10 -17.18
C LYS A 66 -7.37 28.61 -17.49
N LEU A 67 -6.35 27.81 -17.19
CA LEU A 67 -4.95 28.13 -17.54
C LEU A 67 -4.74 28.18 -19.05
N ALA A 68 -5.23 27.18 -19.78
CA ALA A 68 -5.11 27.14 -21.24
C ALA A 68 -5.79 28.35 -21.91
N GLU A 69 -7.04 28.65 -21.52
CA GLU A 69 -7.78 29.82 -22.00
C GLU A 69 -7.06 31.13 -21.68
N THR A 70 -6.53 31.25 -20.46
CA THR A 70 -5.78 32.44 -20.04
C THR A 70 -4.56 32.64 -20.92
N ILE A 71 -3.75 31.61 -21.12
CA ILE A 71 -2.53 31.72 -21.93
C ILE A 71 -2.85 31.97 -23.40
N GLN A 72 -3.89 31.34 -23.93
CA GLN A 72 -4.36 31.58 -25.29
C GLN A 72 -4.74 33.05 -25.49
N SER A 73 -5.42 33.67 -24.52
CA SER A 73 -5.78 35.09 -24.56
C SER A 73 -4.56 36.02 -24.59
N PHE A 74 -3.43 35.60 -23.99
CA PHE A 74 -2.16 36.32 -24.06
C PHE A 74 -1.36 36.03 -25.33
N ALA A 75 -1.47 34.85 -25.92
CA ALA A 75 -0.72 34.47 -27.12
C ALA A 75 -1.22 35.17 -28.40
N GLN A 76 -2.52 35.48 -28.48
CA GLN A 76 -3.08 36.14 -29.66
C GLN A 76 -2.54 37.56 -29.90
N PRO A 77 -2.51 38.48 -28.92
CA PRO A 77 -1.95 39.82 -29.12
C PRO A 77 -0.47 39.84 -29.50
N LEU A 78 0.30 38.84 -29.06
CA LEU A 78 1.73 38.77 -29.31
C LEU A 78 2.08 38.48 -30.78
N GLN A 79 1.14 37.98 -31.57
CA GLN A 79 1.35 37.83 -33.02
C GLN A 79 1.52 39.18 -33.73
N VAL A 80 1.12 40.29 -33.08
CA VAL A 80 1.14 41.64 -33.65
C VAL A 80 2.30 42.48 -33.10
N LEU A 81 2.91 42.05 -32.00
CA LEU A 81 4.06 42.74 -31.40
C LEU A 81 5.35 42.41 -32.15
N ASP A 82 6.25 43.39 -32.23
CA ASP A 82 7.60 43.18 -32.75
C ASP A 82 8.26 42.04 -31.94
N PRO A 83 8.76 40.97 -32.59
CA PRO A 83 9.40 39.84 -31.92
C PRO A 83 10.53 40.24 -30.96
N SER A 84 11.22 41.37 -31.23
CA SER A 84 12.26 41.93 -30.36
C SER A 84 11.74 42.49 -29.03
N GLN A 85 10.45 42.83 -28.97
CA GLN A 85 9.78 43.38 -27.78
C GLN A 85 9.07 42.31 -26.96
N CYS A 86 8.96 41.09 -27.47
CA CYS A 86 8.21 40.04 -26.80
C CYS A 86 9.03 39.41 -25.65
N PRO A 87 8.55 39.43 -24.39
CA PRO A 87 9.31 38.92 -23.24
C PRO A 87 9.48 37.39 -23.29
N ASN A 88 10.68 36.91 -22.90
CA ASN A 88 10.93 35.48 -22.59
C ASN A 88 9.91 34.89 -21.61
N ASP A 89 9.25 35.73 -20.80
CA ASP A 89 8.26 35.36 -19.80
C ASP A 89 7.09 34.54 -20.35
N LEU A 90 6.63 34.74 -21.60
CA LEU A 90 5.53 33.90 -22.11
C LEU A 90 6.00 32.46 -22.40
N GLY A 91 7.20 32.29 -22.96
CA GLY A 91 7.79 30.96 -23.15
C GLY A 91 7.94 30.22 -21.81
N ILE A 92 8.30 30.96 -20.75
CA ILE A 92 8.31 30.45 -19.37
C ILE A 92 6.89 30.10 -18.91
N CYS A 93 5.91 30.99 -19.07
CA CYS A 93 4.51 30.73 -18.68
C CYS A 93 3.98 29.44 -19.32
N VAL A 94 4.19 29.22 -20.62
CA VAL A 94 3.73 28.00 -21.29
C VAL A 94 4.44 26.75 -20.79
N THR A 95 5.74 26.85 -20.52
CA THR A 95 6.51 25.73 -19.96
C THR A 95 6.07 25.41 -18.54
N VAL A 96 5.86 26.41 -17.70
CA VAL A 96 5.40 26.22 -16.31
C VAL A 96 3.94 25.77 -16.31
N THR A 97 3.08 26.22 -17.22
CA THR A 97 1.72 25.69 -17.33
C THR A 97 1.70 24.26 -17.80
N MET A 98 2.49 23.91 -18.82
CA MET A 98 2.64 22.51 -19.22
C MET A 98 3.12 21.70 -18.02
N ARG A 99 4.13 22.18 -17.28
CA ARG A 99 4.58 21.54 -16.06
C ARG A 99 3.47 21.43 -15.01
N ALA A 100 2.68 22.45 -14.73
CA ALA A 100 1.60 22.41 -13.74
C ALA A 100 0.45 21.46 -14.17
N ILE A 101 0.18 21.33 -15.47
CA ILE A 101 -0.75 20.34 -16.04
C ILE A 101 -0.16 18.93 -15.90
N LEU A 102 1.14 18.78 -16.12
CA LEU A 102 1.86 17.51 -16.05
C LEU A 102 2.29 17.12 -14.62
N CYS A 103 2.28 18.03 -13.64
CA CYS A 103 2.70 17.80 -12.26
C CYS A 103 1.54 17.49 -11.32
N SER A 104 0.28 17.59 -11.77
CA SER A 104 -0.87 17.05 -11.04
C SER A 104 -0.69 15.55 -10.78
N ALA A 105 -1.15 15.03 -9.64
CA ALA A 105 -1.29 13.61 -9.30
C ALA A 105 -1.60 12.78 -10.54
N GLN A 106 -0.81 11.73 -10.63
CA GLN A 106 -0.34 11.12 -11.86
C GLN A 106 -1.47 10.56 -12.73
N SER A 107 -2.60 10.27 -12.10
CA SER A 107 -3.76 9.68 -12.74
C SER A 107 -4.56 10.65 -13.60
N ASN A 108 -4.47 11.97 -13.37
CA ASN A 108 -5.34 12.97 -14.02
C ASN A 108 -4.65 13.78 -15.12
N GLN A 109 -3.34 13.60 -15.33
CA GLN A 109 -2.56 14.35 -16.32
C GLN A 109 -3.11 14.22 -17.75
N PRO A 110 -3.52 13.02 -18.25
CA PRO A 110 -4.07 12.91 -19.60
C PRO A 110 -5.39 13.67 -19.77
N ARG A 111 -6.22 13.70 -18.71
CA ARG A 111 -7.47 14.47 -18.68
C ARG A 111 -7.19 15.96 -18.69
N ASN A 112 -6.30 16.43 -17.81
CA ASN A 112 -5.94 17.85 -17.72
C ASN A 112 -5.31 18.35 -19.03
N LEU A 113 -4.48 17.53 -19.67
CA LEU A 113 -3.90 17.86 -20.96
C LEU A 113 -4.95 17.85 -22.08
N ALA A 114 -5.84 16.87 -22.13
CA ALA A 114 -6.94 16.86 -23.10
C ALA A 114 -7.82 18.11 -22.95
N LEU A 115 -8.17 18.50 -21.72
CA LEU A 115 -8.90 19.74 -21.44
C LEU A 115 -8.11 20.98 -21.89
N ALA A 116 -6.81 21.05 -21.63
CA ALA A 116 -6.00 22.17 -22.11
C ALA A 116 -5.97 22.25 -23.65
N LEU A 117 -5.84 21.11 -24.33
CA LEU A 117 -5.84 21.03 -25.80
C LEU A 117 -7.20 21.42 -26.40
N GLU A 118 -8.30 20.96 -25.80
CA GLU A 118 -9.67 21.35 -26.17
C GLU A 118 -9.87 22.86 -26.09
N HIS A 119 -9.18 23.53 -25.15
CA HIS A 119 -9.25 24.96 -24.91
C HIS A 119 -8.05 25.74 -25.47
N GLY A 120 -7.56 25.34 -26.66
CA GLY A 120 -6.69 26.19 -27.48
C GLY A 120 -5.20 26.22 -27.09
N PHE A 121 -4.74 25.28 -26.26
CA PHE A 121 -3.32 25.18 -25.91
C PHE A 121 -2.43 24.91 -27.14
N MET A 122 -2.90 24.17 -28.15
CA MET A 122 -2.15 23.98 -29.39
C MET A 122 -2.04 25.27 -30.21
N ASP A 123 -3.11 26.06 -30.29
CA ASP A 123 -3.08 27.35 -30.99
C ASP A 123 -2.06 28.30 -30.35
N THR A 124 -1.98 28.26 -29.03
CA THR A 124 -0.98 28.98 -28.23
C THR A 124 0.44 28.53 -28.60
N LEU A 125 0.71 27.22 -28.60
CA LEU A 125 2.03 26.68 -28.94
C LEU A 125 2.45 27.03 -30.38
N VAL A 126 1.54 26.95 -31.34
CA VAL A 126 1.83 27.33 -32.73
C VAL A 126 2.07 28.83 -32.86
N SER A 127 1.30 29.65 -32.16
CA SER A 127 1.53 31.10 -32.11
C SER A 127 2.92 31.42 -31.57
N LEU A 128 3.34 30.73 -30.51
CA LEU A 128 4.66 30.89 -29.92
C LEU A 128 5.79 30.43 -30.83
N LEU A 129 5.60 29.36 -31.60
CA LEU A 129 6.58 28.95 -32.61
C LEU A 129 6.85 30.07 -33.62
N LYS A 130 5.84 30.83 -34.03
CA LYS A 130 6.01 31.96 -34.95
C LYS A 130 6.86 33.08 -34.35
N VAL A 131 6.68 33.39 -33.07
CA VAL A 131 7.38 34.50 -32.40
C VAL A 131 8.79 34.08 -31.94
N CYS A 132 9.01 32.80 -31.60
CA CYS A 132 10.27 32.27 -31.08
C CYS A 132 11.46 32.36 -32.04
N GLN A 133 11.28 32.67 -33.33
CA GLN A 133 12.40 32.90 -34.26
C GLN A 133 13.34 34.03 -33.79
N ALA A 134 12.82 34.98 -33.00
CA ALA A 134 13.60 36.10 -32.47
C ALA A 134 14.22 35.85 -31.09
N TRP A 135 13.95 34.70 -30.43
CA TRP A 135 14.35 34.46 -29.04
C TRP A 135 15.54 33.51 -28.94
N GLN A 136 16.60 33.90 -28.22
CA GLN A 136 17.76 33.01 -27.99
C GLN A 136 17.42 31.81 -27.08
N GLU A 137 16.58 31.99 -26.06
CA GLU A 137 16.25 30.93 -25.06
C GLU A 137 14.89 30.23 -25.31
N GLY A 138 14.02 30.84 -26.11
CA GLY A 138 12.69 30.32 -26.46
C GLY A 138 12.64 28.86 -26.97
N PRO A 139 13.60 28.40 -27.81
CA PRO A 139 13.56 27.06 -28.36
C PRO A 139 13.66 25.93 -27.32
N GLY A 140 14.37 26.16 -26.20
CA GLY A 140 14.51 25.18 -25.13
C GLY A 140 13.18 24.90 -24.42
N ASN A 141 12.47 25.96 -24.07
CA ASN A 141 11.16 25.92 -23.42
C ASN A 141 10.09 25.23 -24.28
N LEU A 142 10.03 25.58 -25.57
CA LEU A 142 9.12 24.90 -26.51
C LEU A 142 9.48 23.43 -26.74
N SER A 143 10.77 23.11 -26.77
CA SER A 143 11.24 21.72 -26.86
C SER A 143 10.78 20.88 -25.67
N ILE A 144 10.78 21.44 -24.46
CA ILE A 144 10.24 20.78 -23.25
C ILE A 144 8.73 20.56 -23.40
N CYS A 145 7.98 21.55 -23.87
CA CYS A 145 6.53 21.43 -24.06
C CYS A 145 6.18 20.35 -25.10
N ILE A 146 6.87 20.32 -26.24
CA ILE A 146 6.65 19.31 -27.29
C ILE A 146 7.01 17.92 -26.79
N SER A 147 8.11 17.79 -26.04
CA SER A 147 8.49 16.50 -25.44
C SER A 147 7.46 16.03 -24.41
N GLY A 148 6.90 16.97 -23.64
CA GLY A 148 5.78 16.74 -22.75
C GLY A 148 4.55 16.25 -23.50
N LEU A 149 4.12 16.93 -24.57
CA LEU A 149 2.98 16.47 -25.39
C LEU A 149 3.22 15.08 -25.98
N GLN A 150 4.44 14.83 -26.45
CA GLN A 150 4.82 13.55 -27.04
C GLN A 150 4.65 12.38 -26.06
N SER A 151 4.96 12.56 -24.77
CA SER A 151 4.80 11.49 -23.77
C SER A 151 3.34 11.13 -23.47
N TYR A 152 2.39 11.99 -23.85
CA TYR A 152 0.95 11.72 -23.65
C TYR A 152 0.20 11.32 -24.94
N LEU A 153 0.90 11.18 -26.07
CA LEU A 153 0.32 10.59 -27.28
C LEU A 153 -0.26 9.18 -27.10
N PRO A 154 0.22 8.32 -26.18
CA PRO A 154 -0.44 7.04 -25.92
C PRO A 154 -1.88 7.17 -25.41
N TRP A 155 -2.34 8.34 -24.97
CA TRP A 155 -3.69 8.48 -24.41
C TRP A 155 -4.73 8.86 -25.47
N PRO A 156 -5.79 8.05 -25.69
CA PRO A 156 -6.82 8.33 -26.70
C PRO A 156 -7.48 9.70 -26.56
N ALA A 157 -7.74 10.14 -25.32
CA ALA A 157 -8.36 11.44 -25.06
C ALA A 157 -7.49 12.60 -25.56
N VAL A 158 -6.16 12.51 -25.39
CA VAL A 158 -5.21 13.52 -25.86
C VAL A 158 -5.14 13.51 -27.39
N LEU A 159 -5.08 12.32 -28.00
CA LEU A 159 -5.08 12.17 -29.46
C LEU A 159 -6.34 12.70 -30.12
N ALA A 160 -7.51 12.43 -29.53
CA ALA A 160 -8.78 12.92 -30.03
C ALA A 160 -8.77 14.45 -30.14
N GLN A 161 -8.19 15.14 -29.15
CA GLN A 161 -8.06 16.60 -29.15
C GLN A 161 -6.98 17.12 -30.10
N LEU A 162 -5.93 16.34 -30.40
CA LEU A 162 -4.89 16.72 -31.37
C LEU A 162 -5.32 16.52 -32.83
N ARG A 163 -6.29 15.64 -33.09
CA ARG A 163 -6.70 15.28 -34.46
C ARG A 163 -7.17 16.45 -35.31
N PRO A 164 -8.03 17.38 -34.83
CA PRO A 164 -8.45 18.54 -35.61
C PRO A 164 -7.26 19.43 -36.03
N TYR A 165 -6.23 19.50 -35.19
CA TYR A 165 -5.04 20.32 -35.45
C TYR A 165 -4.15 19.71 -36.51
N TYR A 166 -3.93 18.40 -36.51
CA TYR A 166 -2.99 17.73 -37.42
C TYR A 166 -3.28 17.97 -38.90
N THR A 167 -4.56 18.09 -39.28
CA THR A 167 -4.98 18.40 -40.65
C THR A 167 -5.15 19.89 -40.95
N SER A 168 -4.94 20.76 -39.96
CA SER A 168 -5.15 22.20 -40.10
C SER A 168 -3.99 22.88 -40.84
N LYS A 169 -4.28 24.01 -41.51
CA LYS A 169 -3.23 24.87 -42.10
C LYS A 169 -2.23 25.36 -41.05
N VAL A 170 -2.71 25.61 -39.83
CA VAL A 170 -1.94 26.08 -38.68
C VAL A 170 -0.80 25.10 -38.34
N TRP A 171 -1.06 23.78 -38.43
CA TRP A 171 -0.05 22.76 -38.19
C TRP A 171 1.05 22.71 -39.25
N LEU A 172 0.67 22.81 -40.53
CA LEU A 172 1.64 22.85 -41.64
C LEU A 172 2.54 24.09 -41.55
N GLU A 173 2.01 25.21 -41.07
CA GLU A 173 2.81 26.41 -40.79
C GLU A 173 3.77 26.18 -39.61
N ALA A 174 3.32 25.54 -38.54
CA ALA A 174 4.15 25.21 -37.38
C ALA A 174 5.33 24.31 -37.79
N GLU A 175 5.11 23.31 -38.64
CA GLU A 175 6.14 22.41 -39.14
C GLU A 175 7.21 23.13 -39.97
N LYS A 176 6.80 24.03 -40.87
CA LYS A 176 7.74 24.88 -41.64
C LYS A 176 8.53 25.81 -40.73
N THR A 177 7.91 26.29 -39.65
CA THR A 177 8.46 27.28 -38.75
C THR A 177 9.45 26.67 -37.76
N ALA A 178 9.12 25.52 -37.16
CA ALA A 178 9.95 24.82 -36.17
C ALA A 178 11.34 24.46 -36.73
N GLY A 179 11.42 24.02 -38.00
CA GLY A 179 12.68 23.69 -38.66
C GLY A 179 13.59 24.89 -38.92
N ARG A 180 13.06 26.13 -38.92
CA ARG A 180 13.81 27.36 -39.13
C ARG A 180 14.30 28.01 -37.83
N ILE A 181 13.61 27.80 -36.71
CA ILE A 181 13.95 28.39 -35.41
C ILE A 181 15.25 27.82 -34.85
N SER A 182 15.34 26.49 -34.73
CA SER A 182 16.55 25.81 -34.28
C SER A 182 16.55 24.36 -34.72
N GLU A 183 17.74 23.79 -34.89
CA GLU A 183 17.88 22.38 -35.27
C GLU A 183 17.25 21.44 -34.24
N LEU A 184 17.44 21.73 -32.95
CA LEU A 184 16.89 20.94 -31.84
C LEU A 184 15.36 20.94 -31.85
N LEU A 185 14.73 22.12 -31.96
CA LEU A 185 13.28 22.25 -31.96
C LEU A 185 12.67 21.61 -33.21
N GLY A 186 13.30 21.83 -34.37
CA GLY A 186 12.90 21.17 -35.62
C GLY A 186 13.00 19.65 -35.53
N ARG A 187 14.06 19.10 -34.90
CA ARG A 187 14.22 17.67 -34.67
C ARG A 187 13.11 17.12 -33.76
N ARG A 188 12.86 17.78 -32.63
CA ARG A 188 11.81 17.40 -31.67
C ARG A 188 10.40 17.46 -32.29
N TRP A 189 10.11 18.50 -33.05
CA TRP A 189 8.84 18.64 -33.77
C TRP A 189 8.65 17.52 -34.80
N ARG A 190 9.68 17.17 -35.59
CA ARG A 190 9.62 16.04 -36.52
C ARG A 190 9.38 14.71 -35.80
N THR A 191 10.09 14.44 -34.71
CA THR A 191 9.88 13.21 -33.92
C THR A 191 8.46 13.16 -33.34
N PHE A 192 7.95 14.29 -32.84
CA PHE A 192 6.58 14.42 -32.37
C PHE A 192 5.56 14.17 -33.49
N ASN A 193 5.76 14.75 -34.68
CA ASN A 193 4.90 14.53 -35.86
C ASN A 193 4.85 13.06 -36.29
N VAL A 194 6.01 12.38 -36.35
CA VAL A 194 6.09 10.96 -36.69
C VAL A 194 5.33 10.12 -35.66
N ALA A 195 5.58 10.37 -34.36
CA ALA A 195 4.88 9.67 -33.30
C ALA A 195 3.36 9.94 -33.34
N LEU A 196 2.94 11.18 -33.57
CA LEU A 196 1.53 11.54 -33.67
C LEU A 196 0.85 10.84 -34.85
N TRP A 197 1.51 10.80 -36.01
CA TRP A 197 1.01 10.07 -37.18
C TRP A 197 0.87 8.57 -36.91
N GLU A 198 1.89 7.92 -36.32
CA GLU A 198 1.80 6.51 -35.92
C GLU A 198 0.60 6.25 -35.02
N HIS A 199 0.40 7.11 -34.02
CA HIS A 199 -0.72 6.99 -33.08
C HIS A 199 -2.07 7.21 -33.77
N PHE A 200 -2.19 8.12 -34.74
CA PHE A 200 -3.41 8.25 -35.54
C PHE A 200 -3.68 7.03 -36.41
N GLN A 201 -2.65 6.45 -37.04
CA GLN A 201 -2.81 5.20 -37.81
C GLN A 201 -3.32 4.08 -36.91
N VAL A 202 -2.74 3.90 -35.72
CA VAL A 202 -3.22 2.90 -34.77
C VAL A 202 -4.64 3.21 -34.32
N HIS A 203 -4.96 4.47 -34.01
CA HIS A 203 -6.30 4.89 -33.59
C HIS A 203 -7.34 4.70 -34.71
N ASP A 204 -6.99 4.86 -35.98
CA ASP A 204 -7.91 4.68 -37.13
C ASP A 204 -8.11 3.21 -37.48
N LEU A 205 -7.05 2.40 -37.36
CA LEU A 205 -7.13 0.95 -37.47
C LEU A 205 -7.84 0.32 -36.27
N TRP A 206 -7.87 1.05 -35.15
CA TRP A 206 -8.60 0.69 -33.95
C TRP A 206 -10.09 0.99 -34.11
N ASP A 207 -10.80 0.13 -34.86
CA ASP A 207 -12.22 -0.04 -34.62
C ASP A 207 -12.34 -0.52 -33.15
N SER A 208 -13.09 0.20 -32.32
CA SER A 208 -13.27 0.12 -30.85
C SER A 208 -13.35 -1.26 -30.15
N LYS A 209 -13.24 -2.35 -30.91
CA LYS A 209 -13.38 -3.77 -30.59
C LYS A 209 -12.06 -4.50 -30.34
N VAL A 210 -10.99 -3.82 -29.91
CA VAL A 210 -9.76 -4.55 -29.51
C VAL A 210 -10.09 -5.51 -28.37
N ARG A 211 -9.70 -6.77 -28.58
CA ARG A 211 -10.09 -7.91 -27.76
C ARG A 211 -8.98 -8.19 -26.77
N LEU A 212 -9.20 -7.77 -25.54
CA LEU A 212 -8.36 -8.15 -24.41
C LEU A 212 -8.89 -9.42 -23.77
N CYS A 213 -7.95 -10.24 -23.32
CA CYS A 213 -8.21 -11.37 -22.45
C CYS A 213 -7.07 -11.42 -21.43
N ASP A 214 -7.41 -11.28 -20.15
CA ASP A 214 -6.45 -11.32 -19.05
C ASP A 214 -6.09 -12.75 -18.62
N ASN A 215 -6.84 -13.75 -19.10
CA ASN A 215 -6.40 -15.14 -19.02
C ASN A 215 -5.16 -15.33 -19.91
N LEU A 216 -3.99 -15.51 -19.28
CA LEU A 216 -2.72 -15.71 -19.97
C LEU A 216 -2.66 -17.02 -20.77
N GLU A 217 -3.53 -17.98 -20.46
CA GLU A 217 -3.64 -19.27 -21.16
C GLU A 217 -4.65 -19.23 -22.32
N CYS A 218 -5.21 -18.06 -22.64
CA CYS A 218 -6.22 -17.92 -23.67
C CYS A 218 -5.71 -18.32 -25.07
N GLN A 219 -6.07 -19.53 -25.51
CA GLN A 219 -5.72 -20.04 -26.84
C GLN A 219 -6.44 -19.28 -27.97
N ARG A 220 -7.57 -18.64 -27.69
CA ARG A 220 -8.32 -17.86 -28.69
C ARG A 220 -7.60 -16.57 -29.10
N ALA A 221 -6.77 -16.01 -28.22
CA ALA A 221 -5.93 -14.87 -28.56
C ALA A 221 -4.83 -15.24 -29.57
N ILE A 222 -4.44 -16.52 -29.63
CA ILE A 222 -3.38 -17.04 -30.49
C ILE A 222 -3.88 -17.19 -31.94
N ASN A 223 -5.14 -17.59 -32.14
CA ASN A 223 -5.72 -17.89 -33.46
C ASN A 223 -6.53 -16.72 -34.06
N ARG A 224 -6.03 -15.47 -33.95
CA ARG A 224 -6.73 -14.28 -34.48
C ARG A 224 -6.92 -14.28 -36.01
N GLY A 225 -6.13 -15.07 -36.75
CA GLY A 225 -6.16 -15.13 -38.21
C GLY A 225 -7.41 -15.78 -38.82
N ASP A 226 -8.06 -16.70 -38.09
CA ASP A 226 -9.12 -17.55 -38.66
C ASP A 226 -10.55 -17.09 -38.31
N MET A 227 -10.70 -16.05 -37.48
CA MET A 227 -12.02 -15.59 -37.03
C MET A 227 -12.63 -14.54 -37.97
N ALA A 228 -12.98 -14.95 -39.19
CA ALA A 228 -13.77 -14.15 -40.13
C ALA A 228 -15.28 -14.09 -39.78
N ALA A 229 -15.75 -14.82 -38.75
CA ALA A 229 -17.14 -14.80 -38.29
C ALA A 229 -17.25 -14.14 -36.90
N SER A 230 -17.82 -12.93 -36.85
CA SER A 230 -18.28 -12.16 -35.68
C SER A 230 -17.81 -12.65 -34.29
N PRO A 231 -16.55 -12.38 -33.94
CA PRO A 231 -15.95 -12.82 -32.69
C PRO A 231 -16.57 -12.14 -31.46
N PRO A 232 -16.60 -12.83 -30.30
CA PRO A 232 -17.30 -12.36 -29.09
C PRO A 232 -16.68 -11.09 -28.52
N ILE A 233 -17.56 -10.17 -28.08
CA ILE A 233 -17.21 -8.94 -27.39
C ILE A 233 -16.54 -9.29 -26.05
N SER A 234 -15.37 -8.70 -25.77
CA SER A 234 -14.70 -8.83 -24.48
C SER A 234 -15.63 -8.39 -23.34
N ARG A 235 -15.69 -9.19 -22.27
CA ARG A 235 -16.52 -8.94 -21.09
C ARG A 235 -15.64 -8.61 -19.89
N GLU A 236 -16.04 -7.59 -19.14
CA GLU A 236 -15.42 -7.29 -17.84
C GLU A 236 -15.91 -8.27 -16.78
N CYS A 237 -15.05 -8.59 -15.81
CA CYS A 237 -15.48 -9.30 -14.61
C CYS A 237 -16.54 -8.47 -13.86
N SER A 238 -17.70 -9.05 -13.57
CA SER A 238 -18.79 -8.39 -12.83
C SER A 238 -18.44 -8.05 -11.38
N GLY A 239 -17.43 -8.72 -10.81
CA GLY A 239 -16.96 -8.50 -9.45
C GLY A 239 -16.09 -7.25 -9.32
N CYS A 240 -15.00 -7.19 -10.08
CA CYS A 240 -13.98 -6.15 -9.97
C CYS A 240 -13.98 -5.11 -11.10
N SER A 241 -14.55 -5.42 -12.27
CA SER A 241 -14.45 -4.60 -13.49
C SER A 241 -13.03 -4.23 -13.94
N ALA A 242 -11.99 -4.84 -13.35
CA ALA A 242 -10.59 -4.59 -13.66
C ALA A 242 -10.07 -5.56 -14.72
N PHE A 243 -10.50 -6.83 -14.62
CA PHE A 243 -10.13 -7.90 -15.54
C PHE A 243 -11.13 -8.03 -16.70
N VAL A 244 -10.62 -8.37 -17.87
CA VAL A 244 -11.35 -8.46 -19.14
C VAL A 244 -11.11 -9.82 -19.78
N TYR A 245 -12.16 -10.47 -20.25
CA TYR A 245 -12.09 -11.81 -20.85
C TYR A 245 -12.75 -11.84 -22.22
N CYS A 246 -12.22 -12.63 -23.15
CA CYS A 246 -12.86 -12.84 -24.45
C CYS A 246 -14.10 -13.75 -24.38
N GLY A 247 -14.41 -14.32 -23.21
CA GLY A 247 -15.57 -15.17 -22.98
C GLY A 247 -15.57 -15.80 -21.59
N GLU A 248 -16.69 -16.45 -21.23
CA GLU A 248 -16.89 -17.05 -19.90
C GLU A 248 -15.90 -18.18 -19.61
N LEU A 249 -15.52 -18.97 -20.63
CA LEU A 249 -14.55 -20.06 -20.47
C LEU A 249 -13.21 -19.54 -19.96
N CYS A 250 -12.66 -18.51 -20.60
CA CYS A 250 -11.38 -17.93 -20.18
C CYS A 250 -11.48 -17.22 -18.83
N GLN A 251 -12.64 -16.64 -18.50
CA GLN A 251 -12.87 -16.10 -17.17
C GLN A 251 -12.83 -17.22 -16.11
N ARG A 252 -13.46 -18.37 -16.38
CA ARG A 252 -13.50 -19.50 -15.46
C ARG A 252 -12.12 -20.11 -15.24
N GLU A 253 -11.38 -20.34 -16.32
CA GLU A 253 -9.99 -20.84 -16.27
C GLU A 253 -9.10 -19.93 -15.40
N ASP A 254 -9.12 -18.61 -15.65
CA ASP A 254 -8.31 -17.67 -14.89
C ASP A 254 -8.83 -17.46 -13.46
N TRP A 255 -10.14 -17.58 -13.24
CA TRP A 255 -10.75 -17.54 -11.90
C TRP A 255 -10.23 -18.66 -11.01
N ASP A 256 -10.22 -19.89 -11.55
CA ASP A 256 -9.75 -21.08 -10.85
C ASP A 256 -8.24 -21.05 -10.65
N ALA A 257 -7.49 -20.51 -11.62
CA ALA A 257 -6.04 -20.38 -11.52
C ALA A 257 -5.60 -19.31 -10.52
N ARG A 258 -6.15 -18.09 -10.60
CA ARG A 258 -5.57 -16.90 -9.92
C ARG A 258 -6.57 -15.82 -9.52
N HIS A 259 -7.45 -15.40 -10.44
CA HIS A 259 -8.26 -14.19 -10.27
C HIS A 259 -9.22 -14.28 -9.07
N SER A 260 -9.67 -15.47 -8.65
CA SER A 260 -10.48 -15.60 -7.42
C SER A 260 -9.82 -14.96 -6.18
N THR A 261 -8.48 -15.01 -6.09
CA THR A 261 -7.70 -14.42 -5.00
C THR A 261 -7.43 -12.92 -5.19
N GLU A 262 -7.35 -12.46 -6.44
CA GLU A 262 -7.04 -11.07 -6.81
C GLU A 262 -8.29 -10.19 -6.98
N CYS A 263 -9.47 -10.79 -7.21
CA CYS A 263 -10.69 -10.07 -7.56
C CYS A 263 -11.07 -9.04 -6.49
N THR A 264 -10.84 -9.33 -5.21
CA THR A 264 -11.19 -8.42 -4.11
C THR A 264 -10.29 -7.19 -4.10
N SER A 265 -8.97 -7.36 -4.21
CA SER A 265 -8.03 -6.23 -4.27
C SER A 265 -8.25 -5.41 -5.55
N ALA A 266 -8.41 -6.08 -6.69
CA ALA A 266 -8.69 -5.44 -7.97
C ALA A 266 -10.03 -4.68 -7.97
N ARG A 267 -11.04 -5.16 -7.22
CA ARG A 267 -12.31 -4.46 -7.05
C ARG A 267 -12.15 -3.18 -6.24
N ILE A 268 -11.40 -3.21 -5.14
CA ILE A 268 -11.10 -2.02 -4.34
C ILE A 268 -10.40 -0.98 -5.22
N ASP A 269 -9.37 -1.41 -5.95
CA ASP A 269 -8.61 -0.53 -6.83
C ASP A 269 -9.49 0.05 -7.94
N SER A 270 -10.34 -0.77 -8.57
CA SER A 270 -11.28 -0.29 -9.59
C SER A 270 -12.26 0.74 -9.05
N ILE A 271 -12.88 0.49 -7.90
CA ILE A 271 -13.81 1.43 -7.27
C ILE A 271 -13.10 2.73 -6.90
N THR A 272 -11.91 2.62 -6.30
CA THR A 272 -11.11 3.78 -5.89
C THR A 272 -10.73 4.64 -7.10
N ARG A 273 -10.27 4.02 -8.20
CA ARG A 273 -9.91 4.72 -9.43
C ARG A 273 -11.12 5.27 -10.18
N LYS A 274 -12.27 4.59 -10.16
CA LYS A 274 -13.53 5.09 -10.75
C LYS A 274 -14.09 6.27 -9.97
N ALA A 275 -13.91 6.29 -8.65
CA ALA A 275 -14.32 7.42 -7.80
C ALA A 275 -13.42 8.66 -8.00
N ALA A 276 -12.17 8.48 -8.44
CA ALA A 276 -11.24 9.56 -8.76
C ALA A 276 -11.44 10.06 -10.21
N PRO A 277 -11.93 11.30 -10.43
CA PRO A 277 -12.27 11.79 -11.77
C PRO A 277 -11.07 11.90 -12.72
N GLY A 278 -10.99 11.01 -13.72
CA GLY A 278 -9.89 10.98 -14.71
C GLY A 278 -8.83 9.92 -14.44
N ALA A 279 -8.85 9.28 -13.26
CA ALA A 279 -7.86 8.29 -12.84
C ALA A 279 -8.10 6.87 -13.37
N TRP A 280 -9.25 6.63 -13.98
CA TRP A 280 -9.67 5.32 -14.42
C TRP A 280 -8.97 4.91 -15.71
N TYR A 281 -7.97 4.01 -15.59
CA TYR A 281 -7.35 3.34 -16.72
C TYR A 281 -8.28 2.24 -17.25
N SER A 282 -9.21 2.65 -18.10
CA SER A 282 -10.29 1.79 -18.60
C SER A 282 -9.76 0.62 -19.45
N PRO A 283 -10.50 -0.51 -19.50
CA PRO A 283 -10.26 -1.59 -20.47
C PRO A 283 -10.08 -1.10 -21.91
N HIS A 284 -10.80 -0.05 -22.32
CA HIS A 284 -10.68 0.57 -23.63
C HIS A 284 -9.30 1.22 -23.84
N GLN A 285 -8.79 1.96 -22.85
CA GLN A 285 -7.43 2.52 -22.91
C GLN A 285 -6.35 1.43 -22.89
N ARG A 286 -6.53 0.36 -22.08
CA ARG A 286 -5.64 -0.82 -22.12
C ARG A 286 -5.57 -1.42 -23.51
N ALA A 287 -6.73 -1.57 -24.15
CA ALA A 287 -6.86 -2.10 -25.50
C ALA A 287 -6.08 -1.25 -26.51
N TYR A 288 -6.22 0.07 -26.43
CA TYR A 288 -5.48 0.99 -27.26
C TYR A 288 -3.96 0.87 -27.09
N HIS A 289 -3.48 0.85 -25.84
CA HIS A 289 -2.05 0.73 -25.55
C HIS A 289 -1.47 -0.60 -26.05
N VAL A 290 -2.21 -1.71 -25.90
CA VAL A 290 -1.83 -3.00 -26.48
C VAL A 290 -1.74 -2.91 -28.01
N ALA A 291 -2.69 -2.23 -28.67
CA ALA A 291 -2.67 -2.05 -30.12
C ALA A 291 -1.45 -1.23 -30.58
N ILE A 292 -1.05 -0.18 -29.83
CA ILE A 292 0.18 0.58 -30.12
C ILE A 292 1.42 -0.30 -29.98
N ILE A 293 1.53 -1.08 -28.90
CA ILE A 293 2.66 -2.00 -28.71
C ILE A 293 2.72 -3.00 -29.85
N GLU A 294 1.58 -3.62 -30.18
CA GLU A 294 1.49 -4.60 -31.26
C GLU A 294 1.94 -3.98 -32.60
N TYR A 295 1.45 -2.77 -32.91
CA TYR A 295 1.87 -2.03 -34.10
C TYR A 295 3.39 -1.78 -34.13
N ARG A 296 3.95 -1.22 -33.06
CA ARG A 296 5.40 -0.91 -32.99
C ARG A 296 6.26 -2.16 -33.01
N PHE A 297 5.87 -3.20 -32.30
CA PHE A 297 6.57 -4.48 -32.32
C PHE A 297 6.57 -5.09 -33.73
N ASN A 298 5.44 -5.03 -34.44
CA ASN A 298 5.36 -5.50 -35.82
C ASN A 298 6.23 -4.67 -36.78
N CYS A 299 6.27 -3.35 -36.59
CA CYS A 299 7.18 -2.48 -37.34
C CYS A 299 8.66 -2.81 -37.07
N LEU A 300 9.04 -3.08 -35.83
CA LEU A 300 10.40 -3.50 -35.47
C LEU A 300 10.74 -4.87 -36.07
N LEU A 301 9.85 -5.84 -35.93
CA LEU A 301 10.03 -7.16 -36.55
C LEU A 301 10.19 -7.06 -38.06
N ALA A 302 9.45 -6.18 -38.70
CA ALA A 302 9.60 -5.96 -40.13
C ALA A 302 10.92 -5.29 -40.49
N ARG A 303 11.44 -4.36 -39.68
CA ARG A 303 12.79 -3.80 -39.89
C ARG A 303 13.90 -4.84 -39.72
N CYS A 304 13.70 -5.82 -38.85
CA CYS A 304 14.65 -6.91 -38.62
C CYS A 304 14.48 -8.10 -39.58
N ALA A 305 13.40 -8.15 -40.35
CA ALA A 305 13.15 -9.24 -41.28
C ALA A 305 13.87 -8.99 -42.62
N ASP A 306 14.47 -10.03 -43.17
CA ASP A 306 15.01 -10.01 -44.52
C ASP A 306 13.92 -9.52 -45.51
N PRO A 307 14.20 -8.53 -46.38
CA PRO A 307 13.27 -8.03 -47.40
C PRO A 307 12.60 -9.14 -48.23
N CYS A 308 13.28 -10.27 -48.45
CA CYS A 308 12.71 -11.45 -49.10
C CYS A 308 11.57 -12.11 -48.30
N VAL A 309 11.67 -12.13 -46.97
CA VAL A 309 10.66 -12.71 -46.07
C VAL A 309 9.41 -11.83 -46.03
N ILE A 310 9.60 -10.50 -46.00
CA ILE A 310 8.51 -9.51 -46.02
C ILE A 310 7.73 -9.60 -47.33
N THR A 311 8.44 -9.68 -48.46
CA THR A 311 7.84 -9.80 -49.79
C THR A 311 7.05 -11.10 -49.95
N ARG A 312 7.56 -12.22 -49.42
CA ARG A 312 6.83 -13.50 -49.39
C ARG A 312 5.59 -13.45 -48.50
N ALA A 313 5.69 -12.84 -47.31
CA ALA A 313 4.55 -12.70 -46.39
C ALA A 313 3.42 -11.85 -46.98
N TYR A 314 3.75 -10.79 -47.71
CA TYR A 314 2.78 -9.96 -48.44
C TYR A 314 2.12 -10.74 -49.60
N LYS A 315 2.94 -11.40 -50.44
CA LYS A 315 2.45 -12.23 -51.56
C LYS A 315 1.58 -13.41 -51.07
N ALA A 316 1.83 -13.93 -49.88
CA ALA A 316 1.03 -14.97 -49.24
C ALA A 316 -0.26 -14.47 -48.58
N GLY A 317 -0.56 -13.16 -48.61
CA GLY A 317 -1.75 -12.58 -47.97
C GLY A 317 -1.69 -12.55 -46.43
N THR A 318 -0.54 -12.86 -45.85
CA THR A 318 -0.36 -12.97 -44.39
C THR A 318 0.02 -11.64 -43.71
N MET A 319 0.14 -10.56 -44.48
CA MET A 319 0.51 -9.22 -44.00
C MET A 319 -0.40 -8.16 -44.62
N ALA A 320 -0.96 -7.28 -43.78
CA ALA A 320 -1.90 -6.26 -44.21
C ALA A 320 -1.21 -5.17 -45.09
N PRO A 321 -1.87 -4.64 -46.13
CA PRO A 321 -1.31 -3.62 -47.02
C PRO A 321 -0.77 -2.33 -46.35
N PRO A 322 -1.37 -1.80 -45.27
CA PRO A 322 -0.83 -0.63 -44.56
C PRO A 322 0.53 -0.91 -43.90
N ILE A 323 0.70 -2.13 -43.38
CA ILE A 323 1.95 -2.58 -42.75
C ILE A 323 3.04 -2.69 -43.82
N PHE A 324 2.75 -3.29 -44.98
CA PHE A 324 3.70 -3.36 -46.09
C PHE A 324 4.14 -1.97 -46.60
N SER A 325 3.21 -1.03 -46.70
CA SER A 325 3.49 0.34 -47.17
C SER A 325 4.39 1.11 -46.20
N ALA A 326 4.15 0.98 -44.89
CA ALA A 326 5.00 1.57 -43.84
C ALA A 326 6.40 0.94 -43.82
N ILE A 327 6.51 -0.36 -44.10
CA ILE A 327 7.78 -1.08 -44.18
C ILE A 327 8.59 -0.65 -45.39
N ALA A 328 7.96 -0.53 -46.57
CA ALA A 328 8.62 -0.08 -47.79
C ALA A 328 9.19 1.35 -47.64
N LEU A 329 8.44 2.24 -46.98
CA LEU A 329 8.90 3.59 -46.67
C LEU A 329 10.10 3.61 -45.70
N ALA A 330 10.09 2.76 -44.67
CA ALA A 330 11.18 2.69 -43.69
C ALA A 330 12.49 2.14 -44.27
N VAL A 331 12.41 1.16 -45.18
CA VAL A 331 13.59 0.61 -45.88
C VAL A 331 14.21 1.64 -46.82
N LEU A 332 13.40 2.40 -47.56
CA LEU A 332 13.88 3.45 -48.46
C LEU A 332 14.55 4.63 -47.74
N GLU A 333 14.20 4.89 -46.48
CA GLU A 333 14.81 5.93 -45.64
C GLU A 333 16.18 5.49 -45.08
N GLN A 334 16.35 4.21 -44.75
CA GLN A 334 17.55 3.65 -44.14
C GLN A 334 18.74 3.56 -45.12
N ASP A 335 18.47 3.35 -46.41
CA ASP A 335 19.49 3.26 -47.46
C ASP A 335 19.91 4.63 -48.03
N GLY A 336 19.42 5.74 -47.46
CA GLY A 336 19.80 7.09 -47.90
C GLY A 336 19.37 7.44 -49.33
N ILE A 337 18.42 6.70 -49.90
CA ILE A 337 17.92 6.87 -51.27
C ILE A 337 17.04 8.15 -51.39
N MET A 338 16.43 8.61 -50.29
CA MET A 338 15.76 9.91 -50.23
C MET A 338 16.73 11.05 -49.87
N LYS A 339 17.58 11.47 -50.82
CA LYS A 339 18.44 12.67 -50.67
C LYS A 339 17.94 13.93 -51.38
N SER A 340 16.76 13.93 -51.99
CA SER A 340 16.15 15.19 -52.46
C SER A 340 14.64 15.23 -52.22
N SER A 341 14.22 16.22 -51.45
CA SER A 341 12.84 16.67 -51.30
C SER A 341 12.32 17.24 -52.63
N ARG A 342 11.80 16.37 -53.49
CA ARG A 342 10.74 16.76 -54.45
C ARG A 342 9.48 15.98 -54.12
N PHE A 343 8.44 16.75 -53.84
CA PHE A 343 7.11 16.31 -53.44
C PHE A 343 6.49 15.32 -54.44
N PHE A 344 6.07 14.15 -53.94
CA PHE A 344 5.05 13.34 -54.62
C PHE A 344 3.68 13.65 -54.00
N HIS A 345 2.90 14.49 -54.68
CA HIS A 345 1.46 14.54 -54.46
C HIS A 345 0.83 13.31 -55.12
N LEU A 346 0.52 12.28 -54.33
CA LEU A 346 -0.51 11.32 -54.74
C LEU A 346 -1.86 12.04 -54.66
N LYS A 347 -2.37 12.48 -55.82
CA LYS A 347 -3.77 12.91 -55.97
C LYS A 347 -4.65 11.69 -55.69
N ALA A 348 -5.14 11.58 -54.45
CA ALA A 348 -6.35 10.80 -54.18
C ALA A 348 -7.53 11.60 -54.76
N SER A 349 -7.92 11.29 -56.00
CA SER A 349 -9.14 11.82 -56.59
C SER A 349 -10.34 11.33 -55.77
N SER A 350 -11.05 12.29 -55.21
CA SER A 350 -12.34 12.18 -54.57
C SER A 350 -13.37 11.49 -55.49
N VAL A 351 -13.96 10.39 -55.02
CA VAL A 351 -15.30 9.97 -55.42
C VAL A 351 -16.07 9.64 -54.14
N TYR A 352 -16.60 10.67 -53.49
CA TYR A 352 -17.72 10.54 -52.56
C TYR A 352 -18.97 10.96 -53.32
N GLY A 353 -19.76 9.97 -53.74
CA GLY A 353 -21.14 10.17 -54.20
C GLY A 353 -22.07 10.25 -53.00
N SER A 354 -22.91 11.28 -53.00
CA SER A 354 -23.91 11.65 -52.00
C SER A 354 -25.07 10.66 -51.84
N ALA A 355 -25.73 10.78 -50.69
CA ALA A 355 -26.87 9.99 -50.19
C ALA A 355 -28.10 9.88 -51.11
N GLY A 356 -28.85 8.76 -50.97
CA GLY A 356 -30.22 8.56 -51.48
C GLY A 356 -30.69 7.08 -51.40
N PRO A 357 -32.00 6.77 -51.24
CA PRO A 357 -32.48 5.76 -50.28
C PRO A 357 -32.89 4.38 -50.86
N PHE A 358 -32.96 3.39 -49.95
CA PHE A 358 -33.71 2.10 -49.98
C PHE A 358 -34.02 1.43 -51.32
N LEU A 359 -33.48 0.22 -51.54
CA LEU A 359 -34.22 -0.91 -52.13
C LEU A 359 -33.57 -2.26 -51.83
N GLU A 360 -34.40 -3.14 -51.27
CA GLU A 360 -34.18 -4.55 -50.95
C GLU A 360 -34.19 -5.39 -52.23
N ILE A 361 -33.11 -6.13 -52.56
CA ILE A 361 -33.17 -7.25 -53.52
C ILE A 361 -32.25 -8.41 -53.06
N LYS A 362 -32.86 -9.60 -53.02
CA LYS A 362 -32.27 -10.92 -52.74
C LYS A 362 -31.40 -11.44 -53.88
N GLN A 363 -30.40 -12.24 -53.49
CA GLN A 363 -29.76 -13.39 -54.17
C GLN A 363 -29.90 -13.55 -55.70
N GLY A 364 -28.76 -13.65 -56.40
CA GLY A 364 -28.71 -14.29 -57.72
C GLY A 364 -27.43 -14.08 -58.53
N GLN A 365 -26.54 -15.08 -58.47
CA GLN A 365 -25.65 -15.64 -59.52
C GLN A 365 -24.93 -14.75 -60.57
N TYR A 366 -23.65 -15.15 -60.76
CA TYR A 366 -22.71 -14.99 -61.89
C TYR A 366 -21.47 -14.09 -61.67
N PRO A 367 -20.31 -14.46 -62.27
CA PRO A 367 -18.98 -14.21 -61.74
C PRO A 367 -18.33 -12.99 -62.38
N LEU A 368 -17.71 -12.14 -61.56
CA LEU A 368 -16.92 -11.01 -62.07
C LEU A 368 -15.47 -11.45 -62.32
N ARG A 369 -15.08 -11.28 -63.58
CA ARG A 369 -13.70 -11.29 -64.11
C ARG A 369 -12.76 -10.39 -63.28
N PRO A 370 -11.47 -10.71 -63.20
CA PRO A 370 -10.48 -9.81 -62.61
C PRO A 370 -10.22 -8.64 -63.56
N LEU A 371 -10.33 -7.40 -63.06
CA LEU A 371 -9.79 -6.21 -63.70
C LEU A 371 -8.34 -5.97 -63.22
N PRO A 372 -7.46 -5.41 -64.09
CA PRO A 372 -6.02 -5.45 -63.92
C PRO A 372 -5.49 -4.19 -63.22
N CYS A 373 -4.70 -4.39 -62.17
CA CYS A 373 -3.82 -3.36 -61.61
C CYS A 373 -2.39 -3.91 -61.56
N ALA A 374 -1.76 -4.01 -62.72
CA ALA A 374 -0.35 -4.37 -62.86
C ALA A 374 0.25 -3.55 -64.01
N THR A 375 0.43 -2.24 -63.81
CA THR A 375 1.08 -1.39 -64.81
C THR A 375 1.89 -0.22 -64.26
N GLU A 376 2.31 -0.23 -62.98
CA GLU A 376 3.28 0.78 -62.47
C GLU A 376 4.32 0.19 -61.50
N LEU A 377 4.96 -0.92 -61.87
CA LEU A 377 6.15 -1.44 -61.16
C LEU A 377 7.26 -1.93 -62.12
N GLY A 378 7.21 -1.54 -63.39
CA GLY A 378 8.18 -1.93 -64.43
C GLY A 378 9.59 -1.32 -64.29
N TYR A 379 9.86 -0.52 -63.24
CA TYR A 379 11.11 0.24 -63.12
C TYR A 379 12.10 -0.28 -62.06
N LEU A 380 11.76 -1.31 -61.28
CA LEU A 380 12.63 -1.83 -60.21
C LEU A 380 13.14 -3.27 -60.43
N GLN A 381 12.50 -4.04 -61.31
CA GLN A 381 12.85 -5.44 -61.58
C GLN A 381 14.28 -5.62 -62.17
N PRO A 382 14.75 -4.81 -63.15
CA PRO A 382 16.05 -5.03 -63.78
C PRO A 382 17.24 -4.78 -62.85
N ARG A 383 17.08 -3.92 -61.83
CA ARG A 383 18.15 -3.58 -60.86
C ARG A 383 18.33 -4.63 -59.77
N MET A 384 17.28 -5.35 -59.41
CA MET A 384 17.35 -6.46 -58.45
C MET A 384 18.01 -7.71 -59.05
N ASP A 385 17.78 -7.97 -60.33
CA ASP A 385 18.36 -9.12 -61.04
C ASP A 385 19.87 -8.92 -61.33
N GLU A 386 20.34 -7.67 -61.40
CA GLU A 386 21.76 -7.30 -61.54
C GLU A 386 22.52 -7.48 -60.21
N TYR A 387 21.92 -7.10 -59.08
CA TYR A 387 22.49 -7.24 -57.73
C TYR A 387 22.60 -8.71 -57.25
N LEU A 388 21.65 -9.57 -57.66
CA LEU A 388 21.67 -11.01 -57.34
C LEU A 388 22.70 -11.81 -58.16
N LYS A 389 23.21 -11.26 -59.27
CA LYS A 389 24.32 -11.87 -60.04
C LYS A 389 25.70 -11.52 -59.48
N GLU A 390 25.86 -10.39 -58.80
CA GLU A 390 27.15 -9.91 -58.30
C GLU A 390 27.53 -10.43 -56.89
N SER A 391 26.55 -10.90 -56.11
CA SER A 391 26.72 -11.25 -54.69
C SER A 391 27.25 -12.67 -54.40
N GLY A 392 28.06 -13.24 -55.32
CA GLY A 392 28.58 -14.61 -55.29
C GLY A 392 28.70 -15.25 -53.89
N ALA A 393 27.77 -16.14 -53.55
CA ALA A 393 27.79 -16.94 -52.32
C ALA A 393 27.56 -18.42 -52.65
N LEU A 394 28.45 -19.23 -52.10
CA LEU A 394 28.81 -20.59 -52.48
C LEU A 394 27.72 -21.65 -52.30
N LYS A 395 27.79 -22.64 -53.20
CA LYS A 395 27.21 -23.98 -53.09
C LYS A 395 27.84 -24.75 -51.93
N GLY A 396 27.01 -25.44 -51.14
CA GLY A 396 27.41 -26.52 -50.26
C GLY A 396 26.23 -27.46 -50.06
N GLU A 397 26.30 -28.65 -50.66
CA GLU A 397 25.39 -29.76 -50.41
C GLU A 397 25.68 -30.36 -49.03
N VAL A 398 24.63 -30.62 -48.25
CA VAL A 398 24.72 -31.39 -46.99
C VAL A 398 23.64 -32.47 -47.02
N GLU A 399 24.07 -33.72 -46.87
CA GLU A 399 23.26 -34.93 -46.86
C GLU A 399 22.33 -34.99 -45.62
N LEU A 400 21.10 -35.46 -45.84
CA LEU A 400 20.07 -35.66 -44.82
C LEU A 400 20.17 -37.07 -44.22
N GLY A 401 20.53 -37.16 -42.94
CA GLY A 401 20.34 -38.34 -42.11
C GLY A 401 19.01 -38.30 -41.35
N ASN A 402 18.16 -39.29 -41.56
CA ASN A 402 16.88 -39.48 -40.86
C ASN A 402 17.10 -40.05 -39.44
N ALA A 403 16.57 -39.38 -38.41
CA ALA A 403 15.85 -39.99 -37.27
C ALA A 403 15.56 -38.96 -36.17
N ALA A 404 14.28 -38.71 -35.87
CA ALA A 404 13.73 -38.68 -34.50
C ALA A 404 12.22 -38.37 -34.50
N GLN A 405 11.49 -39.08 -33.64
CA GLN A 405 10.10 -38.83 -33.26
C GLN A 405 9.97 -37.57 -32.38
N GLU A 406 8.78 -36.97 -32.48
CA GLU A 406 8.33 -35.68 -31.95
C GLU A 406 8.27 -35.57 -30.42
N GLU A 407 8.62 -34.38 -29.91
CA GLU A 407 7.91 -33.76 -28.78
C GLU A 407 7.87 -32.22 -29.01
N ASP A 408 6.66 -31.69 -29.26
CA ASP A 408 6.38 -30.29 -29.65
C ASP A 408 6.49 -29.35 -28.43
N ARG A 409 7.64 -28.68 -28.26
CA ARG A 409 7.79 -27.57 -27.30
C ARG A 409 7.80 -26.22 -28.01
N ARG A 410 6.63 -25.58 -28.08
CA ARG A 410 6.47 -24.20 -28.53
C ARG A 410 7.10 -23.22 -27.54
N THR A 411 8.09 -22.45 -27.98
CA THR A 411 8.73 -21.42 -27.17
C THR A 411 7.90 -20.15 -27.18
N VAL A 412 7.26 -19.83 -26.06
CA VAL A 412 6.57 -18.54 -25.87
C VAL A 412 7.61 -17.45 -25.65
N LYS A 413 7.58 -16.38 -26.46
CA LYS A 413 8.35 -15.16 -26.23
C LYS A 413 7.42 -14.08 -25.66
N TYR A 414 7.81 -13.54 -24.52
CA TYR A 414 7.12 -12.43 -23.86
C TYR A 414 7.79 -11.12 -24.25
N VAL A 415 6.99 -10.12 -24.61
CA VAL A 415 7.45 -8.74 -24.74
C VAL A 415 6.84 -7.95 -23.58
N GLU A 416 7.68 -7.56 -22.64
CA GLU A 416 7.30 -6.63 -21.59
C GLU A 416 7.52 -5.21 -22.10
N CYS A 417 6.47 -4.41 -22.13
CA CYS A 417 6.54 -3.00 -22.44
C CYS A 417 6.12 -2.20 -21.21
N THR A 418 7.04 -1.38 -20.71
CA THR A 418 6.76 -0.46 -19.62
C THR A 418 6.26 0.86 -20.18
N PHE A 419 5.00 1.19 -19.90
CA PHE A 419 4.52 2.55 -20.04
C PHE A 419 4.76 3.28 -18.74
N ASN A 420 5.68 4.25 -18.77
CA ASN A 420 5.86 5.18 -17.68
C ASN A 420 4.66 6.12 -17.67
N LEU A 421 3.67 5.85 -16.82
CA LEU A 421 2.62 6.83 -16.53
C LEU A 421 3.22 8.02 -15.76
N SER A 422 4.31 7.79 -15.01
CA SER A 422 5.10 8.79 -14.28
C SER A 422 6.47 8.23 -13.85
N LYS A 423 7.26 9.01 -13.09
CA LYS A 423 8.50 8.57 -12.40
C LYS A 423 8.28 7.52 -11.29
N SER A 424 7.03 7.23 -10.87
CA SER A 424 6.75 6.33 -9.74
C SER A 424 5.60 5.35 -9.98
N THR A 425 4.99 5.34 -11.18
CA THR A 425 3.94 4.40 -11.54
C THR A 425 4.23 3.85 -12.93
N GLU A 426 4.67 2.60 -12.95
CA GLU A 426 4.94 1.83 -14.16
C GLU A 426 3.71 0.95 -14.47
N VAL A 427 3.19 1.06 -15.69
CA VAL A 427 2.23 0.09 -16.21
C VAL A 427 2.97 -0.85 -17.14
N HIS A 428 3.13 -2.07 -16.66
CA HIS A 428 3.70 -3.17 -17.42
C HIS A 428 2.58 -3.77 -18.27
N VAL A 429 2.70 -3.65 -19.60
CA VAL A 429 1.85 -4.38 -20.54
C VAL A 429 2.68 -5.50 -21.14
N MET A 430 2.32 -6.73 -20.78
CA MET A 430 2.93 -7.92 -21.33
C MET A 430 2.14 -8.38 -22.56
N VAL A 431 2.78 -8.40 -23.72
CA VAL A 431 2.19 -8.91 -24.96
C VAL A 431 2.83 -10.25 -25.30
N CYS A 432 2.00 -11.26 -25.45
CA CYS A 432 2.41 -12.60 -25.89
C CYS A 432 2.09 -12.76 -27.38
N ARG A 433 3.09 -13.10 -28.20
CA ARG A 433 2.87 -13.55 -29.58
C ARG A 433 3.77 -14.74 -29.88
N LEU A 434 3.14 -15.88 -30.15
CA LEU A 434 3.81 -17.08 -30.66
C LEU A 434 3.95 -16.99 -32.18
N ARG A 435 5.16 -17.13 -32.70
CA ARG A 435 5.42 -17.43 -34.13
C ARG A 435 6.11 -18.79 -34.19
N ASN A 436 5.52 -19.72 -34.93
CA ASN A 436 6.18 -20.99 -35.26
C ASN A 436 7.40 -20.71 -36.15
N PHE A 437 8.59 -20.94 -35.62
CA PHE A 437 9.78 -21.15 -36.43
C PHE A 437 10.00 -22.66 -36.52
N GLY A 438 10.11 -23.18 -37.75
CA GLY A 438 10.55 -24.56 -37.98
C GLY A 438 11.97 -24.79 -37.44
N PRO A 439 12.35 -26.04 -37.14
CA PRO A 439 13.52 -26.33 -36.33
C PRO A 439 14.82 -26.14 -37.11
N GLN A 440 15.72 -25.30 -36.60
CA GLN A 440 17.16 -25.40 -36.86
C GLN A 440 17.92 -25.33 -35.54
N GLY A 441 18.85 -26.28 -35.36
CA GLY A 441 19.24 -26.84 -34.07
C GLY A 441 20.12 -25.98 -33.16
N GLN A 442 20.12 -26.37 -31.88
CA GLN A 442 21.09 -25.95 -30.87
C GLN A 442 21.80 -27.17 -30.29
N ALA A 443 23.13 -27.14 -30.34
CA ALA A 443 24.02 -28.06 -29.64
C ALA A 443 24.08 -27.70 -28.14
N SER A 444 24.08 -28.73 -27.29
CA SER A 444 24.14 -28.60 -25.83
C SER A 444 25.52 -28.18 -25.35
N MET A 445 25.60 -27.18 -24.48
CA MET A 445 26.79 -26.89 -23.67
C MET A 445 26.53 -27.42 -22.25
N LYS A 446 27.18 -28.55 -21.91
CA LYS A 446 27.23 -29.11 -20.55
C LYS A 446 28.22 -28.29 -19.73
N SER A 447 27.81 -27.91 -18.52
CA SER A 447 28.64 -27.35 -17.46
C SER A 447 29.62 -28.41 -16.93
N GLN A 448 30.92 -28.24 -17.20
CA GLN A 448 32.01 -28.91 -16.50
C GLN A 448 33.11 -27.89 -16.18
N GLY A 449 33.62 -27.94 -14.95
CA GLY A 449 34.94 -27.41 -14.60
C GLY A 449 34.93 -26.22 -13.63
N ILE A 450 34.72 -26.48 -12.33
CA ILE A 450 35.34 -25.65 -11.30
C ILE A 450 36.69 -26.31 -10.99
N MET A 451 37.78 -25.67 -11.44
CA MET A 451 39.14 -26.01 -11.06
C MET A 451 39.38 -25.63 -9.60
N GLU A 452 39.78 -26.62 -8.80
CA GLU A 452 40.55 -26.41 -7.57
C GLU A 452 41.97 -25.90 -7.91
N TYR A 453 42.57 -25.13 -6.99
CA TYR A 453 43.96 -24.60 -6.84
C TYR A 453 43.95 -23.06 -6.65
N TYR A 454 44.54 -22.46 -5.59
CA TYR A 454 45.93 -22.58 -5.11
C TYR A 454 46.11 -22.43 -3.57
N PHE A 455 47.21 -23.02 -3.08
CA PHE A 455 47.78 -22.87 -1.74
C PHE A 455 48.26 -21.43 -1.43
N TYR A 456 47.82 -20.85 -0.32
CA TYR A 456 48.50 -19.73 0.36
C TYR A 456 49.28 -20.24 1.57
N SER A 457 50.49 -19.71 1.82
CA SER A 457 51.41 -20.19 2.85
C SER A 457 50.79 -20.23 4.26
N ALA A 458 51.22 -21.17 5.09
CA ALA A 458 50.78 -21.31 6.49
C ALA A 458 51.29 -20.19 7.42
N LYS A 459 52.25 -19.37 6.96
CA LYS A 459 53.02 -18.44 7.80
C LYS A 459 52.29 -17.12 8.07
N GLY A 460 51.67 -16.51 7.04
CA GLY A 460 50.80 -15.34 7.23
C GLY A 460 49.54 -15.64 8.08
N ARG A 461 49.14 -16.92 8.18
CA ARG A 461 47.97 -17.37 8.94
C ARG A 461 48.13 -17.28 10.46
N GLN A 462 49.35 -17.49 10.95
CA GLN A 462 49.63 -17.51 12.39
C GLN A 462 49.90 -16.11 12.92
N GLU A 463 50.56 -15.25 12.13
CA GLU A 463 50.93 -13.90 12.55
C GLU A 463 49.73 -12.94 12.66
N PHE A 464 48.73 -13.03 11.77
CA PHE A 464 47.54 -12.18 11.83
C PHE A 464 46.70 -12.44 13.11
N MET A 465 46.36 -13.71 13.38
CA MET A 465 45.58 -14.07 14.57
C MET A 465 46.34 -13.81 15.88
N ILE A 466 47.67 -13.94 15.88
CA ILE A 466 48.50 -13.60 17.04
C ILE A 466 48.50 -12.08 17.25
N ARG A 467 48.55 -11.26 16.19
CA ARG A 467 48.47 -9.79 16.30
C ARG A 467 47.14 -9.31 16.87
N SER A 468 45.98 -9.71 16.32
CA SER A 468 44.68 -9.26 16.85
C SER A 468 44.44 -9.74 18.28
N ARG A 469 44.82 -10.99 18.63
CA ARG A 469 44.78 -11.47 20.03
C ARG A 469 45.73 -10.71 20.95
N ASN A 470 46.93 -10.35 20.49
CA ASN A 470 47.87 -9.57 21.28
C ASN A 470 47.41 -8.11 21.44
N THR A 471 46.77 -7.51 20.43
CA THR A 471 46.15 -6.18 20.54
C THR A 471 45.00 -6.19 21.54
N LEU A 472 44.13 -7.20 21.48
CA LEU A 472 43.08 -7.45 22.47
C LEU A 472 43.67 -7.68 23.89
N ALA A 473 44.75 -8.45 24.01
CA ALA A 473 45.41 -8.70 25.30
C ALA A 473 46.23 -7.50 25.83
N LEU A 474 46.70 -6.61 24.94
CA LEU A 474 47.40 -5.37 25.30
C LEU A 474 46.41 -4.28 25.74
N LEU A 475 45.23 -4.24 25.13
CA LEU A 475 44.11 -3.38 25.53
C LEU A 475 43.25 -3.99 26.63
N SER A 476 43.44 -5.25 27.05
CA SER A 476 42.82 -5.77 28.28
C SER A 476 43.71 -5.58 29.51
N LYS A 477 45.02 -5.44 29.32
CA LYS A 477 45.95 -5.01 30.39
C LYS A 477 45.65 -3.56 30.76
N ARG A 478 45.54 -3.27 32.08
CA ARG A 478 45.17 -1.98 32.73
C ARG A 478 46.00 -0.74 32.37
N LYS A 479 46.73 -0.71 31.25
CA LYS A 479 47.41 0.50 30.81
C LYS A 479 46.37 1.52 30.32
N PRO A 480 46.41 2.79 30.78
CA PRO A 480 45.57 3.85 30.25
C PRO A 480 45.85 4.01 28.75
N TYR A 481 44.79 4.14 27.93
CA TYR A 481 44.96 4.46 26.52
C TYR A 481 45.24 5.97 26.37
N THR A 482 45.87 6.37 25.27
CA THR A 482 46.18 7.78 24.99
C THR A 482 45.49 8.24 23.70
N LEU A 483 45.27 9.55 23.54
CA LEU A 483 44.73 10.11 22.30
C LEU A 483 45.56 9.75 21.07
N LYS A 484 46.87 9.51 21.24
CA LYS A 484 47.74 9.05 20.16
C LYS A 484 47.31 7.68 19.62
N VAL A 485 46.96 6.74 20.50
CA VAL A 485 46.47 5.41 20.09
C VAL A 485 45.16 5.52 19.31
N LEU A 486 44.25 6.39 19.77
CA LEU A 486 43.01 6.69 19.05
C LEU A 486 43.30 7.29 17.66
N ASP A 487 44.18 8.29 17.59
CA ASP A 487 44.55 8.95 16.34
C ASP A 487 45.23 8.00 15.34
N ASP A 488 46.09 7.10 15.81
CA ASP A 488 46.75 6.09 14.98
C ASP A 488 45.71 5.12 14.36
N HIS A 489 44.69 4.70 15.12
CA HIS A 489 43.61 3.87 14.60
C HIS A 489 42.69 4.62 13.64
N LEU A 490 42.28 5.86 13.97
CA LEU A 490 41.48 6.70 13.07
C LEU A 490 42.24 7.02 11.77
N LYS A 491 43.55 7.24 11.85
CA LYS A 491 44.41 7.41 10.67
C LYS A 491 44.47 6.12 9.85
N THR A 492 44.53 4.96 10.49
CA THR A 492 44.50 3.66 9.80
C THR A 492 43.19 3.48 9.03
N LEU A 493 42.05 3.87 9.59
CA LEU A 493 40.77 3.85 8.85
C LEU A 493 40.82 4.74 7.60
N ARG A 494 41.43 5.93 7.68
CA ARG A 494 41.54 6.88 6.55
C ARG A 494 42.53 6.40 5.50
N ALA A 495 43.66 5.86 5.93
CA ALA A 495 44.74 5.38 5.08
C ALA A 495 44.46 4.02 4.45
N ALA A 496 43.41 3.32 4.89
CA ALA A 496 43.03 2.04 4.33
C ALA A 496 42.71 2.10 2.83
N ASP A 497 42.54 3.30 2.24
CA ASP A 497 42.13 3.51 0.84
C ASP A 497 41.13 2.42 0.47
N ILE A 498 39.94 2.44 1.09
CA ILE A 498 38.87 1.48 0.75
C ILE A 498 38.80 1.54 -0.76
N PRO A 499 39.28 0.51 -1.49
CA PRO A 499 39.47 0.69 -2.91
C PRO A 499 38.08 0.96 -3.45
N ASN A 500 37.99 1.86 -4.44
CA ASN A 500 36.73 2.26 -5.05
C ASN A 500 36.19 1.03 -5.82
N LEU A 501 35.72 0.04 -5.07
CA LEU A 501 35.54 -1.34 -5.48
C LEU A 501 34.20 -1.42 -6.16
N GLN A 502 34.22 -1.17 -7.47
CA GLN A 502 33.17 -1.69 -8.31
C GLN A 502 33.18 -3.22 -8.22
N TYR A 503 31.98 -3.78 -8.10
CA TYR A 503 31.70 -5.17 -7.71
C TYR A 503 32.33 -6.25 -8.62
N SER A 504 32.93 -5.88 -9.75
CA SER A 504 33.40 -6.81 -10.81
C SER A 504 34.79 -7.40 -10.57
N ASP A 505 35.62 -6.84 -9.68
CA ASP A 505 37.07 -7.10 -9.67
C ASP A 505 37.57 -7.90 -8.44
N THR A 506 36.71 -8.67 -7.78
CA THR A 506 37.09 -9.46 -6.59
C THR A 506 38.03 -10.65 -6.90
N PHE A 507 38.23 -10.98 -8.17
CA PHE A 507 39.06 -12.12 -8.60
C PHE A 507 40.59 -11.87 -8.65
N GLY A 508 41.10 -10.75 -8.11
CA GLY A 508 42.52 -10.38 -8.23
C GLY A 508 43.19 -9.77 -7.01
N TRP A 509 42.63 -9.88 -5.79
CA TRP A 509 43.20 -9.20 -4.63
C TRP A 509 44.54 -9.81 -4.20
N GLY A 510 45.57 -8.95 -4.18
CA GLY A 510 46.90 -9.30 -3.69
C GLY A 510 46.95 -9.40 -2.16
N GLU A 511 48.06 -9.92 -1.65
CA GLU A 511 48.32 -10.03 -0.20
C GLU A 511 48.29 -8.66 0.49
N SER A 512 48.68 -7.59 -0.22
CA SER A 512 48.63 -6.20 0.25
C SER A 512 47.22 -5.69 0.56
N GLU A 513 46.22 -6.04 -0.26
CA GLU A 513 44.83 -5.63 -0.05
C GLU A 513 44.25 -6.34 1.17
N PHE A 514 44.56 -7.62 1.35
CA PHE A 514 44.17 -8.37 2.54
C PHE A 514 44.79 -7.79 3.83
N GLU A 515 46.06 -7.36 3.78
CA GLU A 515 46.69 -6.67 4.92
C GLU A 515 45.98 -5.35 5.25
N LYS A 516 45.61 -4.54 4.25
CA LYS A 516 44.84 -3.30 4.46
C LYS A 516 43.47 -3.56 5.08
N ILE A 517 42.74 -4.56 4.58
CA ILE A 517 41.43 -4.95 5.11
C ILE A 517 41.56 -5.44 6.55
N GLY A 518 42.57 -6.26 6.84
CA GLY A 518 42.88 -6.72 8.19
C GLY A 518 43.21 -5.57 9.14
N ALA A 519 44.03 -4.60 8.69
CA ALA A 519 44.36 -3.41 9.47
C ALA A 519 43.13 -2.52 9.74
N ALA A 520 42.23 -2.36 8.76
CA ALA A 520 40.98 -1.62 8.95
C ALA A 520 40.05 -2.33 9.95
N PHE A 521 39.98 -3.67 9.92
CA PHE A 521 39.18 -4.44 10.86
C PHE A 521 39.76 -4.38 12.29
N ASP A 522 41.08 -4.48 12.43
CA ASP A 522 41.78 -4.30 13.70
C ASP A 522 41.55 -2.88 14.25
N ALA A 523 41.58 -1.85 13.39
CA ALA A 523 41.28 -0.48 13.79
C ALA A 523 39.84 -0.33 14.29
N LEU A 524 38.84 -0.90 13.58
CA LEU A 524 37.45 -0.91 14.03
C LEU A 524 37.29 -1.63 15.37
N THR A 525 37.99 -2.76 15.54
CA THR A 525 38.00 -3.54 16.78
C THR A 525 38.60 -2.73 17.94
N SER A 526 39.72 -2.04 17.70
CA SER A 526 40.33 -1.15 18.68
C SER A 526 39.41 0.00 19.10
N LEU A 527 38.67 0.60 18.17
CA LEU A 527 37.70 1.65 18.49
C LEU A 527 36.59 1.16 19.42
N ALA A 528 36.05 -0.05 19.18
CA ALA A 528 35.06 -0.66 20.06
C ALA A 528 35.62 -0.89 21.48
N ILE A 529 36.87 -1.34 21.61
CA ILE A 529 37.52 -1.54 22.92
C ILE A 529 37.75 -0.20 23.62
N ILE A 530 38.17 0.83 22.89
CA ILE A 530 38.32 2.19 23.43
C ILE A 530 36.96 2.71 23.93
N ALA A 531 35.89 2.48 23.17
CA ALA A 531 34.53 2.85 23.54
C ALA A 531 34.07 2.13 24.82
N GLU A 532 34.23 0.81 24.89
CA GLU A 532 33.92 -0.01 26.08
C GLU A 532 34.68 0.45 27.33
N ARG A 533 35.97 0.77 27.19
CA ARG A 533 36.74 1.36 28.28
C ARG A 533 36.13 2.68 28.72
N CYS A 534 35.77 3.57 27.80
CA CYS A 534 35.19 4.86 28.15
C CYS A 534 33.78 4.79 28.78
N THR A 535 33.03 3.70 28.56
CA THR A 535 31.72 3.48 29.19
C THR A 535 31.82 2.80 30.55
N ASN A 536 32.88 2.00 30.79
CA ASN A 536 33.05 1.29 32.05
C ASN A 536 33.44 2.24 33.20
N PRO A 537 32.58 2.39 34.24
CA PRO A 537 32.82 3.29 35.36
C PRO A 537 34.01 2.89 36.24
N GLU A 538 34.49 1.64 36.16
CA GLU A 538 35.66 1.16 36.90
C GLU A 538 36.99 1.61 36.28
N THR A 539 36.96 2.10 35.04
CA THR A 539 38.17 2.59 34.38
C THR A 539 38.39 4.08 34.68
N ASP A 540 39.60 4.42 35.11
CA ASP A 540 40.01 5.80 35.42
C ASP A 540 40.33 6.57 34.12
N VAL A 541 39.32 6.77 33.27
CA VAL A 541 39.41 7.60 32.06
C VAL A 541 38.95 9.01 32.42
N SER A 542 39.86 9.99 32.32
CA SER A 542 39.50 11.38 32.61
C SER A 542 38.34 11.86 31.73
N LEU A 543 37.45 12.67 32.29
CA LEU A 543 36.30 13.24 31.55
C LEU A 543 36.74 13.98 30.27
N SER A 544 37.88 14.68 30.31
CA SER A 544 38.44 15.37 29.15
C SER A 544 38.90 14.42 28.04
N LEU A 545 39.51 13.29 28.40
CA LEU A 545 39.93 12.26 27.45
C LEU A 545 38.71 11.58 26.82
N LYS A 546 37.68 11.27 27.62
CA LYS A 546 36.41 10.73 27.14
C LYS A 546 35.72 11.68 26.16
N GLN A 547 35.59 12.96 26.51
CA GLN A 547 34.97 13.97 25.66
C GLN A 547 35.70 14.13 24.32
N THR A 548 37.04 14.24 24.35
CA THR A 548 37.85 14.33 23.13
C THR A 548 37.72 13.07 22.25
N THR A 549 37.60 11.91 22.87
CA THR A 549 37.40 10.63 22.16
C THR A 549 36.04 10.59 21.45
N ILE A 550 34.98 11.05 22.13
CA ILE A 550 33.63 11.17 21.55
C ILE A 550 33.65 12.08 20.32
N GLU A 551 34.24 13.27 20.44
CA GLU A 551 34.33 14.24 19.33
C GLU A 551 35.07 13.66 18.11
N LYS A 552 36.19 12.97 18.33
CA LYS A 552 36.97 12.36 17.25
C LYS A 552 36.28 11.18 16.57
N ILE A 553 35.55 10.37 17.34
CA ILE A 553 34.75 9.26 16.81
C ILE A 553 33.59 9.81 15.97
N ILE A 554 32.86 10.83 16.46
CA ILE A 554 31.78 11.48 15.70
C ILE A 554 32.32 12.05 14.39
N ALA A 555 33.45 12.76 14.44
CA ALA A 555 34.08 13.34 13.26
C ALA A 555 34.57 12.30 12.23
N SER A 556 34.67 11.03 12.63
CA SER A 556 35.11 9.92 11.76
C SER A 556 34.02 8.87 11.55
N PHE A 557 32.78 9.14 11.97
CA PHE A 557 31.72 8.12 12.01
C PHE A 557 31.31 7.66 10.62
N ASP A 558 31.25 8.56 9.64
CA ASP A 558 30.92 8.22 8.24
C ASP A 558 31.91 7.18 7.67
N LEU A 559 33.20 7.30 8.01
CA LEU A 559 34.23 6.32 7.61
C LEU A 559 34.07 4.97 8.31
N ILE A 560 33.64 4.99 9.57
CA ILE A 560 33.31 3.77 10.34
C ILE A 560 32.11 3.06 9.67
N GLU A 561 31.08 3.81 9.26
CA GLU A 561 29.90 3.30 8.54
C GLU A 561 30.29 2.68 7.19
N GLU A 562 31.11 3.39 6.39
CA GLU A 562 31.58 2.92 5.09
C GLU A 562 32.38 1.62 5.21
N LEU A 563 33.29 1.54 6.19
CA LEU A 563 34.05 0.33 6.45
C LEU A 563 33.16 -0.84 6.91
N ALA A 564 32.22 -0.59 7.81
CA ALA A 564 31.27 -1.62 8.24
C ALA A 564 30.40 -2.11 7.06
N SER A 565 29.95 -1.22 6.20
CA SER A 565 29.19 -1.57 4.99
C SER A 565 30.04 -2.34 3.97
N PHE A 566 31.30 -1.94 3.81
CA PHE A 566 32.28 -2.65 3.00
C PHE A 566 32.45 -4.10 3.50
N PHE A 567 32.69 -4.27 4.80
CA PHE A 567 32.82 -5.57 5.44
C PHE A 567 31.60 -6.49 5.21
N LEU A 568 30.38 -5.97 5.23
CA LEU A 568 29.18 -6.76 4.91
C LEU A 568 29.03 -7.08 3.43
N THR A 569 29.63 -6.27 2.56
CA THR A 569 29.61 -6.48 1.11
C THR A 569 30.53 -7.62 0.69
N LEU A 570 31.62 -7.82 1.42
CA LEU A 570 32.61 -8.82 1.05
C LEU A 570 32.00 -10.20 0.85
N ARG A 571 30.97 -10.61 1.63
CA ARG A 571 30.24 -11.91 1.61
C ARG A 571 31.09 -13.19 1.57
N ALA A 572 32.36 -13.09 1.20
CA ALA A 572 33.32 -14.13 1.08
C ALA A 572 33.68 -14.55 2.50
N PRO A 573 33.51 -15.83 2.85
CA PRO A 573 34.06 -16.33 4.10
C PRO A 573 35.55 -16.02 4.05
N PHE A 574 36.06 -15.24 5.00
CA PHE A 574 37.48 -15.28 5.30
C PHE A 574 37.70 -16.64 5.98
N PRO A 575 38.10 -17.71 5.26
CA PRO A 575 38.03 -19.07 5.79
C PRO A 575 39.03 -19.29 6.92
N LYS A 576 39.85 -18.27 7.20
CA LYS A 576 40.99 -18.29 8.12
C LYS A 576 40.80 -17.42 9.36
N LEU A 577 39.81 -16.52 9.38
CA LEU A 577 39.59 -15.57 10.50
C LEU A 577 38.48 -16.01 11.45
N THR A 578 37.50 -16.75 10.95
CA THR A 578 36.41 -17.29 11.75
C THR A 578 36.40 -18.79 11.56
N ARG A 579 36.93 -19.54 12.55
CA ARG A 579 36.72 -20.99 12.65
C ARG A 579 35.27 -21.35 12.96
N SER A 580 34.43 -20.36 13.25
CA SER A 580 32.99 -20.49 13.42
C SER A 580 32.28 -19.89 12.21
N ASP A 581 31.72 -20.79 11.43
CA ASP A 581 30.85 -20.62 10.29
C ASP A 581 29.86 -19.45 10.52
N GLY A 582 30.14 -18.27 9.95
CA GLY A 582 29.14 -17.20 9.83
C GLY A 582 29.08 -16.11 10.91
N SER A 583 30.07 -15.91 11.79
CA SER A 583 29.96 -14.87 12.84
C SER A 583 30.18 -13.42 12.38
N PHE A 584 30.60 -13.17 11.14
CA PHE A 584 31.16 -11.86 10.75
C PHE A 584 30.18 -10.67 10.83
N PRO A 585 28.93 -10.73 10.30
CA PRO A 585 27.96 -9.65 10.49
C PRO A 585 27.64 -9.39 11.96
N ASN A 586 27.65 -10.44 12.79
CA ASN A 586 27.44 -10.31 14.23
C ASN A 586 28.60 -9.59 14.92
N ILE A 587 29.84 -9.85 14.49
CA ILE A 587 31.03 -9.15 15.01
C ILE A 587 30.97 -7.68 14.62
N VAL A 588 30.74 -7.35 13.34
CA VAL A 588 30.62 -5.95 12.90
C VAL A 588 29.53 -5.21 13.69
N ALA A 589 28.36 -5.83 13.87
CA ALA A 589 27.29 -5.25 14.66
C ALA A 589 27.68 -5.05 16.14
N PHE A 590 28.37 -6.03 16.74
CA PHE A 590 28.88 -5.91 18.11
C PHE A 590 29.89 -4.76 18.26
N LEU A 591 30.80 -4.58 17.29
CA LEU A 591 31.76 -3.48 17.31
C LEU A 591 31.05 -2.12 17.23
N LEU A 592 30.07 -1.99 16.34
CA LEU A 592 29.25 -0.76 16.21
C LEU A 592 28.43 -0.50 17.47
N ASP A 593 27.83 -1.52 18.05
CA ASP A 593 27.06 -1.45 19.29
C ASP A 593 27.90 -0.85 20.44
N ARG A 594 29.12 -1.35 20.67
CA ARG A 594 30.04 -0.79 21.68
C ARG A 594 30.41 0.67 21.39
N ILE A 595 30.61 1.03 20.11
CA ILE A 595 30.92 2.42 19.71
C ILE A 595 29.72 3.34 19.97
N VAL A 596 28.51 2.88 19.71
CA VAL A 596 27.27 3.65 19.88
C VAL A 596 26.92 3.85 21.36
N GLU A 597 27.18 2.85 22.21
CA GLU A 597 27.01 2.95 23.67
C GLU A 597 27.91 4.02 24.32
N LEU A 598 28.97 4.47 23.63
CA LEU A 598 29.91 5.45 24.15
C LEU A 598 29.25 6.77 24.57
N HIS A 599 28.36 7.30 23.73
CA HIS A 599 27.69 8.59 23.97
C HIS A 599 26.41 8.76 23.14
N PRO A 600 25.33 9.37 23.70
CA PRO A 600 24.07 9.58 22.98
C PRO A 600 24.17 10.33 21.66
N SER A 601 25.14 11.24 21.47
CA SER A 601 25.33 11.94 20.19
C SER A 601 25.88 11.04 19.07
N ILE A 602 26.56 9.95 19.40
CA ILE A 602 26.96 8.93 18.40
C ILE A 602 25.73 8.13 17.96
N LEU A 603 24.87 7.75 18.91
CA LEU A 603 23.57 7.16 18.60
C LEU A 603 22.71 8.09 17.74
N GLN A 604 22.66 9.38 18.08
CA GLN A 604 21.96 10.38 17.28
C GLN A 604 22.53 10.45 15.85
N ARG A 605 23.86 10.33 15.67
CA ARG A 605 24.48 10.26 14.34
C ARG A 605 24.07 8.99 13.58
N LEU A 606 24.07 7.83 14.25
CA LEU A 606 23.57 6.57 13.68
C LEU A 606 22.11 6.69 13.22
N CYS A 607 21.25 7.32 14.04
CA CYS A 607 19.83 7.47 13.75
C CYS A 607 19.50 8.53 12.68
N SER A 608 20.36 9.55 12.51
CA SER A 608 20.17 10.64 11.53
C SER A 608 20.85 10.37 10.18
N SER A 609 21.84 9.48 10.11
CA SER A 609 22.50 9.09 8.87
C SER A 609 21.71 8.02 8.11
N THR A 610 21.26 8.33 6.90
CA THR A 610 20.59 7.36 6.02
C THR A 610 21.48 6.14 5.69
N THR A 611 22.80 6.34 5.60
CA THR A 611 23.79 5.28 5.38
C THR A 611 23.88 4.35 6.58
N SER A 612 23.88 4.89 7.80
CA SER A 612 23.80 4.11 9.04
C SER A 612 22.53 3.27 9.12
N ILE A 613 21.37 3.88 8.86
CA ILE A 613 20.09 3.15 8.87
C ILE A 613 20.12 2.01 7.84
N ASP A 614 20.64 2.26 6.64
CA ASP A 614 20.81 1.22 5.61
C ASP A 614 21.74 0.09 6.06
N LEU A 615 22.83 0.43 6.74
CA LEU A 615 23.76 -0.53 7.32
C LEU A 615 23.08 -1.41 8.39
N VAL A 616 22.30 -0.81 9.30
CA VAL A 616 21.55 -1.54 10.33
C VAL A 616 20.48 -2.44 9.70
N ILE A 617 19.73 -1.95 8.70
CA ILE A 617 18.76 -2.77 7.96
C ILE A 617 19.46 -3.94 7.26
N ARG A 618 20.63 -3.71 6.65
CA ARG A 618 21.41 -4.75 6.01
C ARG A 618 21.88 -5.79 7.02
N LEU A 619 22.46 -5.39 8.15
CA LEU A 619 22.83 -6.29 9.24
C LEU A 619 21.65 -7.13 9.72
N TRP A 620 20.49 -6.49 9.93
CA TRP A 620 19.28 -7.16 10.37
C TRP A 620 18.81 -8.22 9.37
N THR A 621 18.89 -7.90 8.07
CA THR A 621 18.37 -8.73 6.98
C THR A 621 19.37 -9.68 6.34
N THR A 622 20.60 -9.73 6.84
CA THR A 622 21.63 -10.64 6.32
C THR A 622 21.34 -12.06 6.81
N GLU A 623 21.35 -13.00 5.86
CA GLU A 623 21.14 -14.43 6.07
C GLU A 623 22.46 -15.21 5.88
N ASN A 624 22.59 -16.35 6.55
CA ASN A 624 23.64 -17.32 6.31
C ASN A 624 23.32 -18.18 5.06
N GLU A 625 24.16 -19.17 4.77
CA GLU A 625 24.00 -20.07 3.61
C GLU A 625 22.70 -20.90 3.67
N ASP A 626 22.20 -21.20 4.88
CA ASP A 626 20.92 -21.90 5.10
C ASP A 626 19.68 -20.99 5.00
N GLY A 627 19.89 -19.71 4.66
CA GLY A 627 18.84 -18.71 4.68
C GLY A 627 18.33 -18.38 6.09
N GLN A 628 19.08 -18.70 7.16
CA GLN A 628 18.77 -18.30 8.53
C GLN A 628 19.42 -16.95 8.85
N PRO A 629 18.77 -16.09 9.65
CA PRO A 629 19.37 -14.83 10.07
C PRO A 629 20.59 -15.11 10.97
N TYR A 630 21.62 -14.28 10.85
CA TYR A 630 22.77 -14.37 11.75
C TYR A 630 22.35 -14.05 13.19
N ALA A 631 22.24 -15.08 14.03
CA ALA A 631 21.83 -15.00 15.44
C ALA A 631 22.78 -15.82 16.30
N ASN A 632 23.81 -15.18 16.86
CA ASN A 632 24.77 -15.85 17.73
C ASN A 632 24.27 -15.83 19.18
N ILE A 633 23.34 -16.73 19.51
CA ILE A 633 22.76 -16.83 20.87
C ILE A 633 23.70 -17.63 21.80
N GLU A 634 24.55 -18.51 21.25
CA GLU A 634 25.44 -19.39 22.03
C GLU A 634 26.70 -18.70 22.56
N SER A 635 27.09 -17.57 21.97
CA SER A 635 28.28 -16.84 22.40
C SER A 635 28.04 -16.10 23.72
N ASP A 636 29.04 -16.08 24.59
CA ASP A 636 29.04 -15.24 25.81
C ASP A 636 28.81 -13.75 25.49
N LEU A 637 29.20 -13.31 24.30
CA LEU A 637 28.98 -11.94 23.79
C LEU A 637 27.56 -11.69 23.27
N GLY A 638 26.74 -12.73 23.12
CA GLY A 638 25.42 -12.65 22.50
C GLY A 638 25.41 -12.21 21.04
N CYS A 639 24.23 -11.82 20.56
CA CYS A 639 24.02 -11.36 19.19
C CYS A 639 24.10 -9.83 19.10
N GLY A 640 25.22 -9.28 18.62
CA GLY A 640 25.44 -7.83 18.50
C GLY A 640 24.49 -7.09 17.55
N ILE A 641 23.78 -7.81 16.67
CA ILE A 641 22.80 -7.22 15.75
C ILE A 641 21.55 -6.73 16.51
N VAL A 642 21.12 -7.45 17.55
CA VAL A 642 19.90 -7.15 18.31
C VAL A 642 20.00 -5.87 19.16
N PRO A 643 21.04 -5.65 19.98
CA PRO A 643 21.17 -4.40 20.73
C PRO A 643 21.38 -3.19 19.80
N LEU A 644 22.14 -3.35 18.71
CA LEU A 644 22.34 -2.28 17.72
C LEU A 644 21.02 -1.78 17.11
N ILE A 645 20.13 -2.70 16.67
CA ILE A 645 18.82 -2.29 16.15
C ILE A 645 17.93 -1.72 17.26
N LEU A 646 17.99 -2.24 18.48
CA LEU A 646 17.25 -1.70 19.62
C LEU A 646 17.64 -0.25 19.90
N HIS A 647 18.94 0.06 19.90
CA HIS A 647 19.42 1.43 20.02
C HIS A 647 18.84 2.32 18.91
N CYS A 648 18.88 1.83 17.66
CA CYS A 648 18.38 2.55 16.49
C CYS A 648 16.87 2.87 16.58
N ILE A 649 16.05 1.96 17.12
CA ILE A 649 14.58 2.13 17.18
C ILE A 649 14.05 2.51 18.58
N ALA A 650 14.94 2.76 19.55
CA ALA A 650 14.56 3.10 20.92
C ALA A 650 13.82 4.43 21.00
N GLY A 651 14.28 5.44 20.23
CA GLY A 651 13.67 6.76 20.14
C GLY A 651 12.78 6.91 18.91
N ASP A 652 11.81 7.83 18.97
CA ASP A 652 10.87 8.08 17.88
C ASP A 652 11.55 8.57 16.59
N GLU A 653 12.62 9.37 16.70
CA GLU A 653 13.42 9.85 15.56
C GLU A 653 14.09 8.70 14.80
N GLY A 654 14.87 7.87 15.51
CA GLY A 654 15.56 6.73 14.91
C GLY A 654 14.59 5.67 14.38
N ARG A 655 13.49 5.40 15.11
CA ARG A 655 12.41 4.54 14.63
C ARG A 655 11.77 5.10 13.35
N GLY A 656 11.48 6.40 13.31
CA GLY A 656 10.94 7.09 12.13
C GLY A 656 11.88 6.97 10.93
N ALA A 657 13.16 7.30 11.10
CA ALA A 657 14.17 7.16 10.07
C ALA A 657 14.30 5.71 9.55
N PHE A 658 14.25 4.72 10.45
CA PHE A 658 14.27 3.30 10.10
C PHE A 658 13.05 2.90 9.25
N VAL A 659 11.85 3.32 9.66
CA VAL A 659 10.57 3.07 8.95
C VAL A 659 10.56 3.75 7.57
N ASP A 660 10.92 5.02 7.50
CA ASP A 660 10.95 5.81 6.27
C ASP A 660 11.95 5.25 5.27
N ARG A 661 13.10 4.75 5.77
CA ARG A 661 14.10 4.15 4.92
C ARG A 661 13.64 2.83 4.29
N MET A 662 12.99 1.97 5.07
CA MET A 662 12.32 0.78 4.51
C MET A 662 11.24 1.15 3.50
N GLY A 663 10.62 2.33 3.68
CA GLY A 663 9.59 2.84 2.80
C GLY A 663 10.08 3.28 1.43
N SER A 664 11.32 3.77 1.34
CA SER A 664 11.88 4.49 0.18
C SER A 664 12.78 3.66 -0.74
N ARG A 665 13.39 2.56 -0.28
CA ARG A 665 14.37 1.81 -1.09
C ARG A 665 13.77 0.84 -2.11
N GLU A 666 12.96 -0.11 -1.67
CA GLU A 666 12.54 -1.25 -2.50
C GLU A 666 11.13 -1.72 -2.14
N VAL A 667 10.34 -2.06 -3.16
CA VAL A 667 9.02 -2.71 -3.00
C VAL A 667 9.25 -4.13 -2.48
N GLY A 668 9.27 -4.31 -1.16
CA GLY A 668 9.47 -5.63 -0.52
C GLY A 668 10.35 -5.59 0.74
N LEU A 669 11.10 -4.51 0.97
CA LEU A 669 12.00 -4.42 2.12
C LEU A 669 11.29 -4.56 3.48
N PRO A 670 10.09 -3.96 3.73
CA PRO A 670 9.34 -4.22 4.96
C PRO A 670 8.99 -5.69 5.17
N GLN A 671 8.62 -6.41 4.11
CA GLN A 671 8.33 -7.85 4.14
C GLN A 671 9.57 -8.65 4.48
N ARG A 672 10.72 -8.31 3.89
CA ARG A 672 12.00 -8.95 4.23
C ARG A 672 12.38 -8.71 5.69
N VAL A 673 12.26 -7.48 6.18
CA VAL A 673 12.54 -7.15 7.60
C VAL A 673 11.62 -7.94 8.53
N ALA A 674 10.31 -7.95 8.25
CA ALA A 674 9.35 -8.74 9.03
C ALA A 674 9.68 -10.24 9.01
N LEU A 675 9.96 -10.82 7.84
CA LEU A 675 10.37 -12.22 7.70
C LEU A 675 11.62 -12.53 8.54
N MET A 676 12.65 -11.67 8.47
CA MET A 676 13.90 -11.89 9.22
C MET A 676 13.69 -11.77 10.73
N THR A 677 12.85 -10.85 11.19
CA THR A 677 12.46 -10.76 12.60
C THR A 677 11.77 -12.03 13.06
N ILE A 678 10.90 -12.60 12.24
CA ILE A 678 10.23 -13.88 12.53
C ILE A 678 11.20 -15.07 12.52
N LYS A 679 12.17 -15.10 11.60
CA LYS A 679 13.22 -16.13 11.64
C LYS A 679 14.09 -16.01 12.90
N ARG A 680 14.37 -14.79 13.38
CA ARG A 680 15.10 -14.55 14.65
C ARG A 680 14.30 -15.00 15.87
N LEU A 681 12.98 -14.79 15.86
CA LEU A 681 12.08 -15.35 16.87
C LEU A 681 12.16 -16.89 16.91
N ASN A 682 12.21 -17.53 15.74
CA ASN A 682 12.40 -18.98 15.64
C ASN A 682 13.81 -19.41 16.08
N ALA A 683 14.86 -18.62 15.85
CA ALA A 683 16.21 -18.91 16.34
C ALA A 683 16.23 -18.96 17.87
N ALA A 684 15.55 -18.03 18.55
CA ALA A 684 15.38 -18.05 20.01
C ALA A 684 14.70 -19.36 20.47
N ARG A 685 13.67 -19.77 19.75
CA ARG A 685 12.92 -21.01 19.99
C ARG A 685 13.77 -22.27 19.81
N PHE A 686 14.56 -22.33 18.73
CA PHE A 686 15.45 -23.46 18.45
C PHE A 686 16.60 -23.55 19.45
N ALA A 687 17.14 -22.42 19.91
CA ALA A 687 18.17 -22.40 20.96
C ALA A 687 17.69 -23.05 22.27
N LEU A 688 16.39 -23.00 22.55
CA LEU A 688 15.80 -23.59 23.76
C LEU A 688 15.32 -25.04 23.57
N THR A 689 14.84 -25.41 22.38
CA THR A 689 14.20 -26.72 22.12
C THR A 689 15.11 -27.73 21.44
N GLY A 690 16.20 -27.29 20.80
CA GLY A 690 17.08 -28.16 20.03
C GLY A 690 17.93 -29.10 20.89
N ASN A 691 18.40 -30.20 20.30
CA ASN A 691 19.35 -31.13 20.91
C ASN A 691 20.72 -30.48 21.26
N GLY A 692 20.93 -29.21 20.91
CA GLY A 692 22.09 -28.38 21.26
C GLY A 692 22.03 -27.69 22.63
N LEU A 693 21.06 -28.05 23.49
CA LEU A 693 20.86 -27.54 24.86
C LEU A 693 22.11 -27.51 25.76
N SER A 694 23.23 -28.12 25.36
CA SER A 694 24.48 -28.06 26.10
C SER A 694 25.15 -26.68 26.13
N LYS A 695 24.76 -25.71 25.28
CA LYS A 695 25.54 -24.46 25.13
C LYS A 695 24.84 -23.15 25.51
N VAL A 696 23.52 -23.03 25.34
CA VAL A 696 22.81 -21.77 25.61
C VAL A 696 22.11 -21.84 26.97
N SER A 697 22.38 -20.87 27.85
CA SER A 697 21.62 -20.77 29.09
C SER A 697 20.17 -20.34 28.81
N PRO A 698 19.17 -20.85 29.55
CA PRO A 698 17.78 -20.41 29.40
C PRO A 698 17.62 -18.89 29.55
N GLU A 699 18.42 -18.27 30.42
CA GLU A 699 18.48 -16.83 30.62
C GLU A 699 18.92 -16.09 29.35
N ALA A 700 19.99 -16.56 28.68
CA ALA A 700 20.46 -15.95 27.43
C ALA A 700 19.41 -16.08 26.32
N ALA A 701 18.79 -17.25 26.17
CA ALA A 701 17.73 -17.48 25.19
C ALA A 701 16.49 -16.59 25.47
N SER A 702 16.09 -16.43 26.74
CA SER A 702 14.97 -15.58 27.13
C SER A 702 15.28 -14.10 26.97
N GLY A 703 16.49 -13.67 27.30
CA GLY A 703 16.94 -12.29 27.07
C GLY A 703 16.94 -11.94 25.58
N TYR A 704 17.42 -12.87 24.73
CA TYR A 704 17.35 -12.72 23.28
C TYR A 704 15.91 -12.63 22.77
N LEU A 705 15.02 -13.53 23.24
CA LEU A 705 13.60 -13.52 22.90
C LEU A 705 12.94 -12.17 23.25
N LYS A 706 13.16 -11.68 24.47
CA LYS A 706 12.65 -10.38 24.92
C LYS A 706 13.07 -9.26 23.98
N SER A 707 14.36 -9.19 23.65
CA SER A 707 14.87 -8.14 22.77
C SER A 707 14.25 -8.20 21.37
N VAL A 708 14.06 -9.40 20.81
CA VAL A 708 13.35 -9.57 19.53
C VAL A 708 11.88 -9.13 19.64
N LEU A 709 11.20 -9.43 20.74
CA LEU A 709 9.82 -8.99 20.96
C LEU A 709 9.70 -7.47 21.10
N VAL A 710 10.66 -6.80 21.76
CA VAL A 710 10.71 -5.33 21.82
C VAL A 710 10.89 -4.76 20.41
N ILE A 711 11.73 -5.37 19.58
CA ILE A 711 11.88 -4.94 18.18
C ILE A 711 10.56 -5.08 17.41
N ILE A 712 9.83 -6.18 17.58
CA ILE A 712 8.51 -6.35 16.96
C ILE A 712 7.57 -5.26 17.46
N GLU A 713 7.44 -5.08 18.78
CA GLU A 713 6.57 -4.07 19.42
C GLU A 713 6.81 -2.68 18.84
N ARG A 714 8.07 -2.24 18.74
CA ARG A 714 8.41 -0.93 18.17
C ARG A 714 8.11 -0.85 16.68
N LEU A 715 8.43 -1.87 15.90
CA LEU A 715 8.25 -1.83 14.45
C LEU A 715 6.79 -1.94 14.01
N VAL A 716 5.94 -2.67 14.74
CA VAL A 716 4.51 -2.81 14.40
C VAL A 716 3.68 -1.55 14.67
N THR A 717 4.26 -0.52 15.27
CA THR A 717 3.63 0.81 15.37
C THR A 717 3.44 1.48 14.01
N SER A 718 4.26 1.11 13.01
CA SER A 718 4.10 1.57 11.62
C SER A 718 3.09 0.69 10.87
N PRO A 719 1.99 1.24 10.31
CA PRO A 719 0.99 0.45 9.58
C PRO A 719 1.57 -0.34 8.39
N ARG A 720 2.59 0.20 7.71
CA ARG A 720 3.23 -0.45 6.56
C ARG A 720 4.01 -1.70 6.99
N ILE A 721 4.73 -1.61 8.10
CA ILE A 721 5.51 -2.72 8.64
C ILE A 721 4.59 -3.74 9.31
N HIS A 722 3.56 -3.27 10.03
CA HIS A 722 2.56 -4.15 10.63
C HIS A 722 1.92 -5.09 9.61
N ARG A 723 1.47 -4.58 8.46
CA ARG A 723 0.97 -5.41 7.35
C ARG A 723 2.00 -6.45 6.88
N ALA A 724 3.28 -6.08 6.84
CA ALA A 724 4.34 -7.02 6.49
C ALA A 724 4.50 -8.14 7.54
N PHE A 725 4.34 -7.85 8.83
CA PHE A 725 4.30 -8.87 9.88
C PHE A 725 3.05 -9.75 9.80
N GLU A 726 1.89 -9.20 9.44
CA GLU A 726 0.66 -9.97 9.25
C GLU A 726 0.79 -10.99 8.11
N LEU A 727 1.47 -10.64 7.02
CA LEU A 727 1.77 -11.58 5.92
C LEU A 727 2.64 -12.77 6.35
N HIS A 728 3.30 -12.68 7.52
CA HIS A 728 4.16 -13.72 8.05
C HIS A 728 3.64 -14.37 9.33
N ASP A 729 2.34 -14.19 9.64
CA ASP A 729 1.64 -14.79 10.78
C ASP A 729 2.37 -14.56 12.12
N TYR A 730 2.81 -13.33 12.36
CA TYR A 730 3.65 -13.03 13.51
C TYR A 730 2.99 -13.38 14.86
N ALA A 731 1.70 -13.09 15.03
CA ALA A 731 0.98 -13.33 16.29
C ALA A 731 0.93 -14.83 16.68
N PRO A 732 0.51 -15.77 15.79
CA PRO A 732 0.67 -17.21 16.01
C PRO A 732 2.08 -17.65 16.39
N LYS A 733 3.10 -17.08 15.72
CA LYS A 733 4.51 -17.46 15.95
C LYS A 733 5.02 -16.95 17.30
N ILE A 734 4.67 -15.73 17.70
CA ILE A 734 4.95 -15.20 19.05
C ILE A 734 4.32 -16.11 20.11
N ALA A 735 3.03 -16.42 19.98
CA ALA A 735 2.32 -17.26 20.94
C ALA A 735 2.93 -18.67 21.05
N THR A 736 3.26 -19.28 19.91
CA THR A 736 3.89 -20.61 19.86
C THR A 736 5.27 -20.60 20.52
N THR A 737 6.10 -19.61 20.21
CA THR A 737 7.43 -19.47 20.83
C THR A 737 7.32 -19.29 22.34
N LEU A 738 6.46 -18.39 22.83
CA LEU A 738 6.24 -18.20 24.27
C LEU A 738 5.77 -19.47 24.96
N ARG A 739 4.87 -20.22 24.33
CA ARG A 739 4.39 -21.51 24.84
C ARG A 739 5.53 -22.49 25.02
N GLU A 740 6.41 -22.64 24.02
CA GLU A 740 7.57 -23.52 24.12
C GLU A 740 8.54 -23.08 25.23
N PHE A 741 8.78 -21.77 25.39
CA PHE A 741 9.57 -21.22 26.50
C PHE A 741 8.95 -21.51 27.89
N SER A 742 7.62 -21.40 28.01
CA SER A 742 6.92 -21.72 29.25
C SER A 742 6.92 -23.22 29.56
N GLN A 743 6.87 -24.09 28.55
CA GLN A 743 6.92 -25.54 28.72
C GLN A 743 8.32 -26.01 29.12
N PHE A 744 9.37 -25.41 28.54
CA PHE A 744 10.75 -25.69 28.93
C PHE A 744 10.98 -25.35 30.41
N ARG A 745 10.41 -24.24 30.89
CA ARG A 745 10.46 -23.85 32.30
C ARG A 745 10.00 -24.95 33.26
N LEU A 746 8.95 -25.67 32.89
CA LEU A 746 8.39 -26.74 33.73
C LEU A 746 9.37 -27.91 33.92
N LYS A 747 10.39 -28.01 33.05
CA LYS A 747 11.42 -29.06 33.08
C LYS A 747 12.75 -28.58 33.68
N ALA A 748 13.04 -27.28 33.63
CA ALA A 748 14.33 -26.70 34.05
C ALA A 748 14.33 -26.24 35.52
N PRO A 749 15.51 -26.10 36.16
CA PRO A 749 15.65 -25.55 37.51
C PRO A 749 14.98 -24.17 37.64
N ARG A 750 14.41 -23.88 38.81
CA ARG A 750 13.63 -22.66 39.11
C ARG A 750 14.51 -21.41 39.19
N SER A 751 15.04 -20.94 38.07
CA SER A 751 15.66 -19.62 37.98
C SER A 751 14.57 -18.53 38.08
N ALA A 752 14.64 -17.73 39.14
CA ALA A 752 13.75 -16.57 39.32
C ALA A 752 13.96 -15.53 38.21
N GLN A 753 15.20 -15.37 37.75
CA GLN A 753 15.56 -14.47 36.65
C GLN A 753 14.93 -14.90 35.33
N TYR A 754 15.02 -16.18 34.96
CA TYR A 754 14.37 -16.71 33.76
C TYR A 754 12.85 -16.47 33.79
N THR A 755 12.23 -16.65 34.95
CA THR A 755 10.80 -16.38 35.15
C THR A 755 10.46 -14.91 34.90
N GLN A 756 11.25 -14.01 35.48
CA GLN A 756 11.08 -12.57 35.34
C GLN A 756 11.20 -12.15 33.88
N GLU A 757 12.24 -12.61 33.17
CA GLU A 757 12.43 -12.30 31.75
C GLU A 757 11.28 -12.83 30.89
N LEU A 758 10.72 -14.00 31.22
CA LEU A 758 9.56 -14.55 30.51
C LEU A 758 8.27 -13.77 30.81
N CYS A 759 8.06 -13.28 32.03
CA CYS A 759 6.94 -12.38 32.35
C CYS A 759 7.05 -11.05 31.61
N VAL A 760 8.24 -10.45 31.56
CA VAL A 760 8.48 -9.21 30.79
C VAL A 760 8.27 -9.48 29.29
N SER A 761 8.79 -10.58 28.77
CA SER A 761 8.58 -10.99 27.38
C SER A 761 7.09 -11.16 27.06
N MET A 762 6.30 -11.69 28.00
CA MET A 762 4.86 -11.81 27.83
C MET A 762 4.17 -10.44 27.70
N GLY A 763 4.50 -9.48 28.57
CA GLY A 763 3.95 -8.13 28.50
C GLY A 763 4.29 -7.43 27.18
N VAL A 764 5.55 -7.49 26.76
CA VAL A 764 6.01 -6.93 25.47
C VAL A 764 5.35 -7.64 24.29
N ALA A 765 5.23 -8.97 24.34
CA ALA A 765 4.55 -9.74 23.30
C ALA A 765 3.08 -9.36 23.16
N LEU A 766 2.37 -9.16 24.27
CA LEU A 766 0.98 -8.71 24.24
C LEU A 766 0.87 -7.34 23.60
N GLN A 767 1.75 -6.39 23.95
CA GLN A 767 1.81 -5.07 23.32
C GLN A 767 2.11 -5.16 21.81
N ALA A 768 3.03 -6.04 21.40
CA ALA A 768 3.32 -6.30 19.99
C ALA A 768 2.14 -6.91 19.21
N ILE A 769 1.45 -7.89 19.80
CA ILE A 769 0.25 -8.51 19.22
C ILE A 769 -0.86 -7.46 19.06
N LEU A 770 -0.97 -6.57 20.05
CA LEU A 770 -1.98 -5.51 20.11
C LEU A 770 -1.52 -4.19 19.48
N GLY A 771 -0.44 -4.15 18.70
CA GLY A 771 0.22 -2.94 18.20
C GLY A 771 -0.69 -1.71 18.01
N LEU A 772 -0.27 -0.57 18.55
CA LEU A 772 -1.08 0.57 19.02
C LEU A 772 -2.08 1.23 18.05
N ALA A 773 -2.10 0.88 16.75
CA ALA A 773 -2.83 1.66 15.76
C ALA A 773 -3.50 0.87 14.64
N THR A 774 -3.79 -0.43 14.82
CA THR A 774 -4.37 -1.24 13.74
C THR A 774 -5.73 -1.82 14.08
N ASP A 775 -6.61 -1.83 13.09
CA ASP A 775 -7.95 -2.42 13.14
C ASP A 775 -7.92 -3.96 13.27
N ASN A 776 -6.74 -4.59 13.34
CA ASN A 776 -6.59 -6.05 13.33
C ASN A 776 -6.24 -6.64 14.70
N GLN A 777 -6.18 -5.82 15.76
CA GLN A 777 -5.82 -6.27 17.10
C GLN A 777 -6.68 -7.44 17.61
N PRO A 778 -8.03 -7.45 17.50
CA PRO A 778 -8.81 -8.58 18.00
C PRO A 778 -8.57 -9.87 17.23
N ARG A 779 -8.26 -9.77 15.92
CA ARG A 779 -7.88 -10.94 15.11
C ARG A 779 -6.52 -11.46 15.54
N ASN A 780 -5.52 -10.59 15.66
CA ASN A 780 -4.17 -10.98 16.06
C ASN A 780 -4.16 -11.61 17.46
N LEU A 781 -4.94 -11.05 18.38
CA LEU A 781 -5.14 -11.62 19.71
C LEU A 781 -5.85 -12.98 19.65
N ALA A 782 -6.96 -13.10 18.90
CA ALA A 782 -7.65 -14.38 18.73
C ALA A 782 -6.72 -15.46 18.15
N LEU A 783 -5.90 -15.12 17.15
CA LEU A 783 -4.90 -16.00 16.58
C LEU A 783 -3.82 -16.39 17.60
N ALA A 784 -3.32 -15.45 18.39
CA ALA A 784 -2.36 -15.75 19.46
C ALA A 784 -2.96 -16.69 20.53
N LEU A 785 -4.20 -16.44 20.96
CA LEU A 785 -4.93 -17.30 21.91
C LEU A 785 -5.10 -18.71 21.36
N ALA A 786 -5.51 -18.85 20.10
CA ALA A 786 -5.62 -20.15 19.41
C ALA A 786 -4.29 -20.93 19.38
N HIS A 787 -3.15 -20.24 19.41
CA HIS A 787 -1.81 -20.83 19.42
C HIS A 787 -1.20 -20.97 20.83
N GLY A 788 -2.03 -20.86 21.87
CA GLY A 788 -1.68 -21.21 23.24
C GLY A 788 -1.11 -20.06 24.07
N PHE A 789 -1.29 -18.80 23.66
CA PHE A 789 -0.90 -17.63 24.45
C PHE A 789 -1.51 -17.66 25.86
N MET A 790 -2.79 -18.01 25.99
CA MET A 790 -3.47 -18.13 27.28
C MET A 790 -2.90 -19.27 28.14
N GLY A 791 -2.52 -20.39 27.51
CA GLY A 791 -1.86 -21.50 28.21
C GLY A 791 -0.54 -21.06 28.84
N THR A 792 0.27 -20.31 28.10
CA THR A 792 1.50 -19.68 28.60
C THR A 792 1.22 -18.75 29.77
N LEU A 793 0.21 -17.88 29.66
CA LEU A 793 -0.18 -16.93 30.70
C LEU A 793 -0.55 -17.66 31.99
N VAL A 794 -1.42 -18.67 31.91
CA VAL A 794 -1.83 -19.49 33.05
C VAL A 794 -0.63 -20.21 33.69
N SER A 795 0.29 -20.75 32.88
CA SER A 795 1.51 -21.38 33.39
C SER A 795 2.40 -20.41 34.16
N LEU A 796 2.52 -19.16 33.70
CA LEU A 796 3.27 -18.11 34.40
C LEU A 796 2.59 -17.70 35.71
N ILE A 797 1.27 -17.51 35.70
CA ILE A 797 0.49 -17.18 36.90
C ILE A 797 0.61 -18.30 37.94
N LYS A 798 0.45 -19.58 37.55
CA LYS A 798 0.64 -20.73 38.45
C LYS A 798 2.03 -20.71 39.08
N ALA A 799 3.05 -20.39 38.30
CA ALA A 799 4.40 -20.34 38.80
C ALA A 799 4.64 -19.16 39.76
N CYS A 800 4.05 -17.99 39.49
CA CYS A 800 4.00 -16.85 40.41
C CYS A 800 3.29 -17.18 41.74
N ALA A 801 2.17 -17.90 41.69
CA ALA A 801 1.44 -18.33 42.89
C ALA A 801 2.20 -19.38 43.71
N SER A 802 3.06 -20.19 43.07
CA SER A 802 3.82 -21.26 43.74
C SER A 802 5.13 -20.80 44.39
N GLY A 803 5.69 -19.66 43.96
CA GLY A 803 6.99 -19.17 44.41
C GLY A 803 6.86 -18.22 45.60
N ARG A 804 7.53 -18.52 46.73
CA ARG A 804 7.60 -17.59 47.86
C ARG A 804 8.52 -16.38 47.62
N ASP A 805 9.34 -16.42 46.56
CA ASP A 805 10.43 -15.46 46.31
C ASP A 805 10.32 -14.71 44.96
N LEU A 806 9.17 -14.75 44.28
CA LEU A 806 9.03 -14.02 43.01
C LEU A 806 8.81 -12.51 43.25
N PRO A 807 9.56 -11.63 42.55
CA PRO A 807 9.40 -10.19 42.71
C PRO A 807 7.97 -9.72 42.38
N HIS A 808 7.42 -8.85 43.22
CA HIS A 808 6.13 -8.16 43.02
C HIS A 808 5.95 -7.54 41.61
N PRO A 809 6.99 -7.01 40.92
CA PRO A 809 6.86 -6.51 39.55
C PRO A 809 6.29 -7.52 38.54
N ASN A 810 6.59 -8.82 38.69
CA ASN A 810 6.09 -9.83 37.76
C ASN A 810 4.59 -10.04 37.90
N ALA A 811 4.08 -10.02 39.13
CA ALA A 811 2.64 -10.13 39.39
C ALA A 811 1.88 -8.96 38.76
N ARG A 812 2.45 -7.75 38.84
CA ARG A 812 1.88 -6.56 38.21
C ARG A 812 1.82 -6.67 36.69
N ILE A 813 2.91 -7.06 36.03
CA ILE A 813 2.94 -7.23 34.56
C ILE A 813 1.87 -8.22 34.09
N LEU A 814 1.70 -9.35 34.80
CA LEU A 814 0.69 -10.35 34.46
C LEU A 814 -0.74 -9.83 34.73
N ALA A 815 -0.94 -9.04 35.79
CA ALA A 815 -2.23 -8.39 36.07
C ALA A 815 -2.58 -7.37 34.98
N ASP A 816 -1.61 -6.55 34.55
CA ASP A 816 -1.79 -5.59 33.46
C ASP A 816 -2.09 -6.32 32.14
N CYS A 817 -1.50 -7.51 31.90
CA CYS A 817 -1.85 -8.34 30.75
C CYS A 817 -3.31 -8.82 30.80
N LEU A 818 -3.80 -9.26 31.97
CA LEU A 818 -5.19 -9.69 32.14
C LEU A 818 -6.17 -8.53 31.94
N GLN A 819 -5.86 -7.36 32.51
CA GLN A 819 -6.63 -6.14 32.30
C GLN A 819 -6.68 -5.76 30.81
N LEU A 820 -5.55 -5.88 30.12
CA LEU A 820 -5.49 -5.60 28.69
C LEU A 820 -6.31 -6.62 27.88
N LEU A 821 -6.25 -7.92 28.19
CA LEU A 821 -7.10 -8.94 27.56
C LEU A 821 -8.59 -8.69 27.80
N GLU A 822 -8.96 -8.19 28.99
CA GLU A 822 -10.34 -7.84 29.37
C GLU A 822 -10.96 -6.86 28.36
N THR A 823 -10.19 -5.85 27.94
CA THR A 823 -10.65 -4.84 26.96
C THR A 823 -11.04 -5.44 25.60
N TYR A 824 -10.58 -6.66 25.28
CA TYR A 824 -10.90 -7.36 24.04
C TYR A 824 -11.97 -8.45 24.18
N LEU A 825 -12.52 -8.69 25.38
CA LEU A 825 -13.64 -9.63 25.58
C LEU A 825 -14.92 -9.30 24.80
N PRO A 826 -15.23 -8.03 24.45
CA PRO A 826 -16.34 -7.76 23.54
C PRO A 826 -16.17 -8.41 22.16
N TRP A 827 -14.96 -8.80 21.75
CA TRP A 827 -14.75 -9.42 20.45
C TRP A 827 -15.03 -10.92 20.51
N ASN A 828 -16.01 -11.40 19.73
CA ASN A 828 -16.41 -12.80 19.81
C ASN A 828 -15.29 -13.76 19.40
N SER A 829 -14.42 -13.33 18.48
CA SER A 829 -13.27 -14.11 18.04
C SER A 829 -12.28 -14.32 19.17
N VAL A 830 -12.12 -13.36 20.08
CA VAL A 830 -11.26 -13.45 21.27
C VAL A 830 -11.95 -14.29 22.35
N LEU A 831 -13.22 -13.95 22.65
CA LEU A 831 -14.03 -14.62 23.65
C LEU A 831 -14.12 -16.14 23.44
N LEU A 832 -14.38 -16.58 22.21
CA LEU A 832 -14.49 -18.00 21.87
C LEU A 832 -13.17 -18.76 22.06
N GLN A 833 -12.02 -18.11 21.92
CA GLN A 833 -10.73 -18.76 22.19
C GLN A 833 -10.45 -18.90 23.69
N LEU A 834 -11.10 -18.08 24.52
CA LEU A 834 -11.02 -18.18 25.98
C LEU A 834 -12.01 -19.18 26.56
N GLN A 835 -13.07 -19.52 25.83
CA GLN A 835 -14.14 -20.41 26.27
C GLN A 835 -13.64 -21.71 26.92
N SER A 836 -12.72 -22.44 26.27
CA SER A 836 -12.20 -23.70 26.79
C SER A 836 -11.41 -23.58 28.11
N TYR A 837 -10.92 -22.39 28.46
CA TYR A 837 -10.18 -22.16 29.70
C TYR A 837 -11.10 -21.89 30.90
N PHE A 838 -12.34 -21.45 30.64
CA PHE A 838 -13.31 -21.07 31.67
C PHE A 838 -14.56 -21.98 31.70
N GLU A 839 -14.76 -22.83 30.69
CA GLU A 839 -15.75 -23.92 30.71
C GLU A 839 -15.27 -25.11 31.53
N GLY A 840 -15.28 -24.95 32.85
CA GLY A 840 -14.94 -25.98 33.83
C GLY A 840 -14.28 -25.38 35.07
N ARG A 841 -14.45 -26.01 36.25
CA ARG A 841 -13.62 -25.70 37.43
C ARG A 841 -12.20 -26.17 37.15
N SER A 842 -11.44 -25.36 36.44
CA SER A 842 -10.08 -25.72 36.09
C SER A 842 -9.21 -25.72 37.35
N GLU A 843 -8.24 -26.63 37.39
CA GLU A 843 -7.16 -26.63 38.41
C GLU A 843 -6.48 -25.24 38.52
N ALA A 844 -6.57 -24.42 37.48
CA ALA A 844 -6.10 -23.04 37.50
C ALA A 844 -6.85 -22.17 38.52
N GLU A 845 -8.19 -22.25 38.65
CA GLU A 845 -8.92 -21.45 39.63
C GLU A 845 -8.49 -21.74 41.08
N MET A 846 -8.23 -23.01 41.41
CA MET A 846 -7.75 -23.41 42.74
C MET A 846 -6.35 -22.90 43.06
N VAL A 847 -5.45 -22.91 42.07
CA VAL A 847 -4.05 -22.48 42.27
C VAL A 847 -3.95 -20.95 42.28
N ILE A 848 -4.76 -20.27 41.47
CA ILE A 848 -4.68 -18.81 41.27
C ILE A 848 -5.33 -18.03 42.41
N GLY A 849 -6.28 -18.61 43.15
CA GLY A 849 -6.78 -18.02 44.40
C GLY A 849 -5.69 -17.81 45.48
N ARG A 850 -4.47 -18.31 45.26
CA ARG A 850 -3.28 -18.09 46.10
C ARG A 850 -2.25 -17.15 45.48
N ALA A 851 -2.51 -16.60 44.29
CA ALA A 851 -1.60 -15.66 43.64
C ALA A 851 -1.48 -14.36 44.47
N PRO A 852 -0.29 -13.72 44.51
CA PRO A 852 -0.12 -12.46 45.22
C PRO A 852 -0.94 -11.35 44.56
N GLU A 853 -1.45 -10.40 45.36
CA GLU A 853 -2.04 -9.18 44.80
C GLU A 853 -0.96 -8.35 44.07
N PRO A 854 -1.29 -7.70 42.94
CA PRO A 854 -2.63 -7.51 42.33
C PRO A 854 -3.09 -8.65 41.37
N LEU A 855 -2.32 -9.73 41.25
CA LEU A 855 -2.58 -10.76 40.23
C LEU A 855 -3.77 -11.66 40.60
N GLY A 856 -3.96 -11.95 41.89
CA GLY A 856 -5.10 -12.73 42.39
C GLY A 856 -6.43 -12.04 42.08
N GLU A 857 -6.57 -10.77 42.46
CA GLU A 857 -7.75 -9.96 42.15
C GLU A 857 -7.94 -9.79 40.64
N GLY A 858 -6.88 -9.46 39.89
CA GLY A 858 -6.93 -9.30 38.44
C GLY A 858 -7.45 -10.55 37.71
N TRP A 859 -7.03 -11.75 38.12
CA TRP A 859 -7.54 -13.00 37.56
C TRP A 859 -9.01 -13.25 37.92
N LYS A 860 -9.40 -12.97 39.17
CA LYS A 860 -10.80 -13.13 39.61
C LYS A 860 -11.72 -12.26 38.77
N LEU A 861 -11.39 -10.97 38.63
CA LEU A 861 -12.16 -10.00 37.85
C LEU A 861 -12.22 -10.41 36.37
N PHE A 862 -11.08 -10.77 35.78
CA PHE A 862 -11.01 -11.26 34.40
C PHE A 862 -11.90 -12.49 34.18
N GLY A 863 -11.88 -13.47 35.09
CA GLY A 863 -12.70 -14.67 35.00
C GLY A 863 -14.21 -14.39 35.11
N ILE A 864 -14.62 -13.43 35.95
CA ILE A 864 -16.02 -12.96 36.03
C ILE A 864 -16.43 -12.34 34.68
N ALA A 865 -15.59 -11.46 34.13
CA ALA A 865 -15.84 -10.81 32.84
C ALA A 865 -15.99 -11.82 31.68
N VAL A 866 -15.09 -12.81 31.60
CA VAL A 866 -15.17 -13.86 30.56
C VAL A 866 -16.48 -14.65 30.68
N ARG A 867 -16.87 -15.04 31.89
CA ARG A 867 -18.12 -15.80 32.12
C ARG A 867 -19.37 -14.99 31.79
N GLU A 868 -19.41 -13.71 32.16
CA GLU A 868 -20.50 -12.80 31.78
C GLU A 868 -20.64 -12.74 30.26
N HIS A 869 -19.53 -12.50 29.56
CA HIS A 869 -19.51 -12.40 28.10
C HIS A 869 -19.92 -13.73 27.43
N LEU A 870 -19.41 -14.88 27.88
CA LEU A 870 -19.81 -16.20 27.38
C LEU A 870 -21.29 -16.48 27.62
N LEU A 871 -21.81 -16.09 28.80
CA LEU A 871 -23.22 -16.24 29.13
C LEU A 871 -24.10 -15.44 28.18
N VAL A 872 -23.76 -14.17 27.93
CA VAL A 872 -24.45 -13.33 26.95
C VAL A 872 -24.35 -13.93 25.54
N TYR A 873 -23.15 -14.36 25.12
CA TYR A 873 -22.91 -14.94 23.80
C TYR A 873 -23.75 -16.20 23.58
N ASN A 874 -23.77 -17.11 24.56
CA ASN A 874 -24.50 -18.37 24.51
C ASN A 874 -26.02 -18.15 24.58
N ALA A 875 -26.49 -17.24 25.45
CA ALA A 875 -27.90 -16.88 25.56
C ALA A 875 -28.42 -16.22 24.27
N TRP A 876 -27.59 -15.39 23.64
CA TRP A 876 -27.88 -14.75 22.36
C TRP A 876 -28.08 -15.79 21.25
N GLY A 877 -27.14 -16.73 21.07
CA GLY A 877 -27.26 -17.84 20.13
C GLY A 877 -27.60 -17.44 18.68
N GLY A 878 -27.21 -16.25 18.23
CA GLY A 878 -27.56 -15.73 16.90
C GLY A 878 -28.98 -15.18 16.76
N LYS A 879 -29.74 -15.02 17.85
CA LYS A 879 -31.19 -14.70 17.81
C LYS A 879 -31.50 -13.20 17.80
N THR A 880 -30.55 -12.32 18.14
CA THR A 880 -30.78 -10.86 18.10
C THR A 880 -31.01 -10.42 16.66
N VAL A 881 -32.16 -9.79 16.42
CA VAL A 881 -32.48 -9.21 15.11
C VAL A 881 -32.01 -7.77 15.09
N LEU A 882 -31.15 -7.45 14.13
CA LEU A 882 -30.66 -6.10 13.93
C LEU A 882 -31.59 -5.32 13.00
N CYS A 883 -31.67 -4.01 13.22
CA CYS A 883 -32.35 -3.09 12.32
C CYS A 883 -31.66 -1.72 12.35
N ASP A 884 -31.22 -1.23 11.20
CA ASP A 884 -30.65 0.11 10.99
C ASP A 884 -31.72 1.17 10.69
N ASN A 885 -32.97 0.76 10.45
CA ASN A 885 -34.07 1.69 10.27
C ASN A 885 -34.47 2.30 11.63
N LEU A 886 -34.27 3.61 11.78
CA LEU A 886 -34.56 4.35 13.03
C LEU A 886 -36.04 4.38 13.40
N GLN A 887 -36.88 4.28 12.37
CA GLN A 887 -38.33 4.25 12.45
C GLN A 887 -38.87 2.82 12.61
N CYS A 888 -37.99 1.83 12.84
CA CYS A 888 -38.40 0.45 13.12
C CYS A 888 -39.33 0.42 14.33
N GLN A 889 -40.63 0.22 14.08
CA GLN A 889 -41.65 0.10 15.11
C GLN A 889 -41.86 -1.33 15.59
N ARG A 890 -41.05 -2.29 15.11
CA ARG A 890 -41.28 -3.73 15.25
C ARG A 890 -41.84 -4.09 16.62
N ASP A 891 -43.10 -4.50 16.65
CA ASP A 891 -43.76 -4.99 17.84
C ASP A 891 -43.06 -6.27 18.29
N VAL A 892 -42.35 -6.20 19.40
CA VAL A 892 -41.72 -7.36 20.06
C VAL A 892 -42.76 -8.47 20.35
N LYS A 893 -44.05 -8.13 20.37
CA LYS A 893 -45.17 -9.03 20.64
C LYS A 893 -45.23 -10.27 19.73
N ARG A 894 -44.57 -10.30 18.55
CA ARG A 894 -44.63 -11.45 17.62
C ARG A 894 -43.64 -12.59 17.91
N THR A 895 -42.59 -12.41 18.72
CA THR A 895 -41.59 -13.47 18.95
C THR A 895 -41.66 -14.11 20.34
N SER A 896 -42.51 -13.60 21.24
CA SER A 896 -42.55 -14.01 22.65
C SER A 896 -43.61 -15.07 23.00
N ARG A 897 -44.12 -15.88 22.06
CA ARG A 897 -44.89 -17.09 22.43
C ARG A 897 -43.90 -18.23 22.79
N PRO A 898 -43.56 -18.49 24.06
CA PRO A 898 -42.47 -19.39 24.45
C PRO A 898 -42.95 -20.85 24.58
N GLY A 899 -44.08 -21.23 23.98
CA GLY A 899 -44.69 -22.53 24.28
C GLY A 899 -45.69 -23.10 23.26
N ALA A 900 -45.67 -22.67 21.99
CA ALA A 900 -46.63 -23.14 20.98
C ALA A 900 -45.99 -23.80 19.75
N VAL A 901 -44.75 -24.30 19.86
CA VAL A 901 -44.08 -25.05 18.78
C VAL A 901 -43.70 -26.44 19.29
N THR A 902 -44.71 -27.25 19.60
CA THR A 902 -44.58 -28.71 19.65
C THR A 902 -44.98 -29.38 18.33
N GLY A 903 -45.39 -28.61 17.31
CA GLY A 903 -45.50 -29.06 15.93
C GLY A 903 -44.22 -28.72 15.17
N GLY A 904 -43.49 -29.74 14.67
CA GLY A 904 -42.13 -29.69 14.10
C GLY A 904 -41.88 -28.82 12.85
N GLY A 905 -42.62 -27.73 12.65
CA GLY A 905 -42.22 -26.66 11.75
C GLY A 905 -41.17 -25.80 12.45
N SER A 906 -39.89 -26.00 12.09
CA SER A 906 -38.79 -25.11 12.48
C SER A 906 -39.20 -23.65 12.25
N ALA A 907 -39.65 -22.97 13.31
CA ALA A 907 -39.97 -21.55 13.27
C ALA A 907 -38.68 -20.83 12.87
N THR A 908 -38.59 -20.48 11.59
CA THR A 908 -37.44 -19.79 11.01
C THR A 908 -37.32 -18.45 11.72
N LEU A 909 -36.46 -18.41 12.74
CA LEU A 909 -35.96 -17.18 13.36
C LEU A 909 -35.75 -16.17 12.24
N LEU A 910 -36.44 -15.03 12.32
CA LEU A 910 -36.37 -13.97 11.34
C LEU A 910 -34.92 -13.51 11.24
N LYS A 911 -34.17 -14.07 10.28
CA LYS A 911 -32.80 -13.68 9.99
C LYS A 911 -32.82 -12.23 9.53
N SER A 912 -32.02 -11.40 10.18
CA SER A 912 -31.77 -10.04 9.71
C SER A 912 -31.28 -10.10 8.26
N ARG A 913 -31.74 -9.18 7.41
CA ARG A 913 -31.33 -9.07 6.01
C ARG A 913 -30.29 -7.97 5.87
N GLU A 914 -29.14 -8.30 5.30
CA GLU A 914 -28.15 -7.31 4.90
C GLU A 914 -28.57 -6.64 3.59
N CYS A 915 -28.25 -5.36 3.42
CA CYS A 915 -28.36 -4.73 2.11
C CYS A 915 -27.44 -5.42 1.10
N SER A 916 -27.99 -5.84 -0.04
CA SER A 916 -27.22 -6.51 -1.10
C SER A 916 -26.19 -5.59 -1.78
N GLY A 917 -26.39 -4.26 -1.72
CA GLY A 917 -25.49 -3.27 -2.31
C GLY A 917 -24.24 -3.03 -1.47
N CYS A 918 -24.43 -2.57 -0.23
CA CYS A 918 -23.32 -2.17 0.65
C CYS A 918 -22.92 -3.21 1.69
N SER A 919 -23.85 -4.10 2.09
CA SER A 919 -23.71 -5.02 3.24
C SER A 919 -23.34 -4.36 4.58
N ALA A 920 -23.36 -3.02 4.66
CA ALA A 920 -23.13 -2.25 5.89
C ALA A 920 -24.38 -2.20 6.76
N PHE A 921 -25.55 -2.01 6.12
CA PHE A 921 -26.82 -1.87 6.80
C PHE A 921 -27.58 -3.20 6.84
N VAL A 922 -28.25 -3.41 7.97
CA VAL A 922 -28.94 -4.64 8.36
C VAL A 922 -30.37 -4.30 8.78
N TYR A 923 -31.33 -5.04 8.26
CA TYR A 923 -32.76 -4.80 8.49
C TYR A 923 -33.45 -6.02 9.06
N CYS A 924 -34.46 -5.78 9.89
CA CYS A 924 -35.27 -6.85 10.45
C CYS A 924 -36.26 -7.44 9.43
N GLY A 925 -36.42 -6.80 8.26
CA GLY A 925 -37.27 -7.22 7.16
C GLY A 925 -37.28 -6.21 6.00
N GLU A 926 -37.89 -6.60 4.89
CA GLU A 926 -37.93 -5.80 3.65
C GLU A 926 -38.68 -4.47 3.81
N HIS A 927 -39.75 -4.46 4.60
CA HIS A 927 -40.49 -3.24 4.90
C HIS A 927 -39.59 -2.16 5.54
N CYS A 928 -38.78 -2.55 6.54
CA CYS A 928 -37.86 -1.63 7.18
C CYS A 928 -36.73 -1.19 6.26
N GLN A 929 -36.24 -2.08 5.38
CA GLN A 929 -35.26 -1.71 4.36
C GLN A 929 -35.83 -0.68 3.38
N LYS A 930 -37.04 -0.89 2.86
CA LYS A 930 -37.70 0.02 1.92
C LYS A 930 -37.92 1.41 2.54
N GLN A 931 -38.45 1.46 3.76
CA GLN A 931 -38.66 2.72 4.47
C GLN A 931 -37.34 3.50 4.67
N ASP A 932 -36.25 2.81 5.03
CA ASP A 932 -34.94 3.45 5.22
C ASP A 932 -34.26 3.81 3.89
N TRP A 933 -34.50 3.02 2.83
CA TRP A 933 -34.02 3.28 1.47
C TRP A 933 -34.60 4.58 0.91
N ASP A 934 -35.92 4.74 1.02
CA ASP A 934 -36.65 5.91 0.54
C ASP A 934 -36.27 7.16 1.35
N ALA A 935 -36.04 7.01 2.66
CA ALA A 935 -35.64 8.12 3.52
C ALA A 935 -34.19 8.57 3.28
N ARG A 936 -33.23 7.63 3.26
CA ARG A 936 -31.79 7.97 3.42
C ARG A 936 -30.82 7.03 2.72
N HIS A 937 -30.96 5.72 2.91
CA HIS A 937 -29.91 4.77 2.55
C HIS A 937 -29.59 4.78 1.04
N SER A 938 -30.55 5.10 0.16
CA SER A 938 -30.27 5.28 -1.27
C SER A 938 -29.10 6.24 -1.55
N LYS A 939 -28.92 7.29 -0.73
CA LYS A 939 -27.83 8.27 -0.84
C LYS A 939 -26.52 7.84 -0.17
N GLU A 940 -26.61 6.95 0.82
CA GLU A 940 -25.48 6.50 1.63
C GLU A 940 -24.85 5.19 1.12
N CYS A 941 -25.64 4.39 0.38
CA CYS A 941 -25.28 3.02 0.00
C CYS A 941 -23.95 2.95 -0.76
N ALA A 942 -23.65 3.93 -1.62
CA ALA A 942 -22.41 3.96 -2.38
C ALA A 942 -21.19 4.12 -1.45
N SER A 943 -21.21 5.12 -0.57
CA SER A 943 -20.13 5.37 0.39
C SER A 943 -19.98 4.23 1.40
N ALA A 944 -21.10 3.72 1.93
CA ALA A 944 -21.12 2.57 2.84
C ALA A 944 -20.57 1.29 2.19
N ARG A 945 -20.78 1.12 0.87
CA ARG A 945 -20.24 0.00 0.10
C ARG A 945 -18.72 0.10 -0.02
N VAL A 946 -18.18 1.29 -0.29
CA VAL A 946 -16.72 1.51 -0.33
C VAL A 946 -16.11 1.15 1.02
N ASP A 947 -16.66 1.72 2.10
CA ASP A 947 -16.20 1.47 3.46
C ASP A 947 -16.26 -0.02 3.85
N THR A 948 -17.36 -0.69 3.52
CA THR A 948 -17.50 -2.14 3.75
C THR A 948 -16.48 -2.97 2.99
N ILE A 949 -16.25 -2.64 1.71
CA ILE A 949 -15.28 -3.36 0.88
C ILE A 949 -13.87 -3.16 1.43
N THR A 950 -13.49 -1.93 1.78
CA THR A 950 -12.20 -1.61 2.40
C THR A 950 -11.99 -2.39 3.69
N ARG A 951 -13.00 -2.42 4.58
CA ARG A 951 -12.91 -3.14 5.86
C ARG A 951 -12.92 -4.65 5.71
N ARG A 952 -13.65 -5.22 4.74
CA ARG A 952 -13.62 -6.66 4.46
C ARG A 952 -12.29 -7.10 3.87
N ALA A 953 -11.62 -6.22 3.14
CA ALA A 953 -10.30 -6.48 2.58
C ALA A 953 -9.19 -6.45 3.63
N THR A 954 -9.38 -5.68 4.71
CA THR A 954 -8.47 -5.64 5.86
C THR A 954 -8.89 -6.72 6.86
N PRO A 955 -8.18 -7.86 6.95
CA PRO A 955 -8.69 -8.99 7.71
C PRO A 955 -8.59 -8.71 9.22
N GLY A 956 -9.73 -8.60 9.89
CA GLY A 956 -9.84 -8.22 11.31
C GLY A 956 -10.58 -6.90 11.53
N ALA A 957 -10.51 -5.99 10.56
CA ALA A 957 -11.20 -4.68 10.59
C ALA A 957 -12.72 -4.76 10.36
N TRP A 958 -13.21 -5.90 9.88
CA TRP A 958 -14.61 -6.07 9.53
C TRP A 958 -15.49 -6.27 10.76
N TYR A 959 -16.24 -5.22 11.10
CA TYR A 959 -17.29 -5.28 12.10
C TYR A 959 -18.56 -5.92 11.54
N SER A 960 -18.56 -7.26 11.55
CA SER A 960 -19.66 -8.04 10.99
C SER A 960 -21.00 -7.79 11.68
N PRO A 961 -22.13 -7.95 10.98
CA PRO A 961 -23.46 -7.96 11.58
C PRO A 961 -23.59 -8.96 12.74
N ARG A 962 -22.87 -10.08 12.68
CA ARG A 962 -22.82 -11.07 13.76
C ARG A 962 -22.17 -10.50 15.02
N GLN A 963 -21.02 -9.84 14.87
CA GLN A 963 -20.32 -9.16 15.97
C GLN A 963 -21.18 -8.03 16.56
N ARG A 964 -21.84 -7.26 15.68
CA ARG A 964 -22.77 -6.21 16.10
C ARG A 964 -23.98 -6.73 16.86
N ALA A 965 -24.57 -7.83 16.43
CA ALA A 965 -25.69 -8.46 17.13
C ALA A 965 -25.28 -8.93 18.53
N TYR A 966 -24.07 -9.48 18.67
CA TYR A 966 -23.49 -9.82 19.97
C TYR A 966 -23.29 -8.58 20.85
N HIS A 967 -22.67 -7.50 20.33
CA HIS A 967 -22.52 -6.26 21.10
C HIS A 967 -23.86 -5.67 21.53
N VAL A 968 -24.87 -5.66 20.66
CA VAL A 968 -26.22 -5.22 21.01
C VAL A 968 -26.80 -6.05 22.15
N ALA A 969 -26.62 -7.38 22.14
CA ALA A 969 -27.04 -8.26 23.23
C ALA A 969 -26.28 -7.98 24.53
N LEU A 970 -24.98 -7.68 24.46
CA LEU A 970 -24.15 -7.31 25.62
C LEU A 970 -24.60 -5.98 26.22
N ILE A 971 -24.85 -4.96 25.38
CA ILE A 971 -25.38 -3.66 25.80
C ILE A 971 -26.75 -3.85 26.46
N GLU A 972 -27.64 -4.65 25.86
CA GLU A 972 -28.94 -4.98 26.43
C GLU A 972 -28.80 -5.65 27.81
N HIS A 973 -27.92 -6.63 27.94
CA HIS A 973 -27.66 -7.33 29.21
C HIS A 973 -27.18 -6.37 30.29
N ARG A 974 -26.11 -5.61 30.02
CA ARG A 974 -25.50 -4.68 30.97
C ARG A 974 -26.42 -3.53 31.34
N PHE A 975 -27.20 -3.02 30.39
CA PHE A 975 -28.17 -1.96 30.66
C PHE A 975 -29.28 -2.43 31.61
N ASN A 976 -29.85 -3.62 31.37
CA ASN A 976 -30.84 -4.19 32.28
C ASN A 976 -30.24 -4.48 33.67
N TYR A 977 -28.99 -4.96 33.73
CA TYR A 977 -28.28 -5.18 34.99
C TYR A 977 -28.07 -3.89 35.78
N PHE A 978 -27.57 -2.84 35.14
CA PHE A 978 -27.38 -1.51 35.72
C PHE A 978 -28.68 -0.92 36.28
N LEU A 979 -29.77 -0.98 35.51
CA LEU A 979 -31.06 -0.48 35.99
C LEU A 979 -31.56 -1.30 37.19
N SER A 980 -31.33 -2.62 37.20
CA SER A 980 -31.75 -3.49 38.30
C SER A 980 -30.95 -3.22 39.57
N SER A 981 -29.64 -3.02 39.46
CA SER A 981 -28.79 -2.71 40.62
C SER A 981 -29.08 -1.31 41.18
N ARG A 982 -29.26 -0.32 40.31
CA ARG A 982 -29.47 1.09 40.72
C ARG A 982 -30.89 1.37 41.24
N TYR A 983 -31.91 0.67 40.72
CA TYR A 983 -33.32 0.99 41.02
C TYR A 983 -34.14 -0.18 41.57
N GLY A 984 -33.65 -1.42 41.50
CA GLY A 984 -34.37 -2.64 41.89
C GLY A 984 -34.35 -3.00 43.37
N GLY A 985 -33.59 -2.28 44.21
CA GLY A 985 -33.63 -2.41 45.69
C GLY A 985 -33.00 -3.68 46.27
N SER A 986 -32.51 -4.61 45.45
CA SER A 986 -31.75 -5.79 45.88
C SER A 986 -30.39 -5.80 45.17
N ALA A 987 -29.30 -5.72 45.93
CA ALA A 987 -27.96 -5.86 45.38
C ALA A 987 -27.83 -7.27 44.77
N ILE A 988 -27.71 -7.36 43.45
CA ILE A 988 -27.35 -8.61 42.80
C ILE A 988 -25.87 -8.83 43.08
N GLU A 989 -25.53 -9.92 43.78
CA GLU A 989 -24.13 -10.31 43.95
C GLU A 989 -23.51 -10.58 42.57
N PRO A 990 -22.39 -9.93 42.21
CA PRO A 990 -21.75 -10.10 40.90
C PRO A 990 -21.43 -11.55 40.54
N ASP A 991 -21.18 -12.40 41.55
CA ASP A 991 -20.82 -13.81 41.37
C ASP A 991 -22.02 -14.70 40.94
N LYS A 992 -23.25 -14.17 40.95
CA LYS A 992 -24.48 -14.88 40.57
C LYS A 992 -25.02 -14.40 39.22
N VAL A 993 -24.16 -14.24 38.21
CA VAL A 993 -24.62 -13.94 36.84
C VAL A 993 -25.52 -15.08 36.35
N THR A 994 -26.83 -14.88 36.37
CA THR A 994 -27.80 -15.87 35.90
C THR A 994 -27.96 -15.81 34.39
N SER A 995 -28.27 -16.94 33.75
CA SER A 995 -28.49 -17.01 32.29
C SER A 995 -29.70 -16.20 31.80
N THR A 996 -30.58 -15.79 32.70
CA THR A 996 -31.70 -14.91 32.42
C THR A 996 -31.33 -13.45 32.72
N PRO A 997 -31.52 -12.51 31.76
CA PRO A 997 -31.39 -11.10 32.04
C PRO A 997 -32.30 -10.69 33.20
N PRO A 998 -31.87 -9.76 34.09
CA PRO A 998 -32.71 -9.29 35.17
C PRO A 998 -33.99 -8.66 34.62
N THR A 999 -35.09 -8.94 35.30
CA THR A 999 -36.42 -8.43 34.94
C THR A 999 -36.95 -7.53 36.05
N PHE A 1000 -37.61 -6.44 35.68
CA PHE A 1000 -38.17 -5.46 36.62
C PHE A 1000 -39.57 -5.85 37.02
N THR A 1001 -39.88 -5.86 38.31
CA THR A 1001 -41.27 -5.96 38.79
C THR A 1001 -42.02 -4.66 38.52
N ASP A 1002 -43.35 -4.69 38.51
CA ASP A 1002 -44.18 -3.47 38.34
C ASP A 1002 -43.84 -2.36 39.35
N ALA A 1003 -43.47 -2.72 40.58
CA ALA A 1003 -43.06 -1.75 41.60
C ALA A 1003 -41.72 -1.08 41.25
N ALA A 1004 -40.73 -1.86 40.81
CA ALA A 1004 -39.45 -1.34 40.36
C ALA A 1004 -39.60 -0.45 39.13
N LEU A 1005 -40.47 -0.82 38.18
CA LEU A 1005 -40.78 0.00 37.01
C LEU A 1005 -41.42 1.33 37.40
N LYS A 1006 -42.39 1.34 38.32
CA LYS A 1006 -43.00 2.60 38.81
C LYS A 1006 -41.96 3.55 39.42
N ASN A 1007 -40.98 3.02 40.17
CA ASN A 1007 -39.87 3.82 40.72
C ASN A 1007 -38.89 4.28 39.63
N LEU A 1008 -38.55 3.39 38.69
CA LEU A 1008 -37.74 3.73 37.52
C LEU A 1008 -38.36 4.89 36.73
N TRP A 1009 -39.68 4.85 36.54
CA TRP A 1009 -40.42 5.86 35.78
C TRP A 1009 -40.47 7.23 36.41
N SER A 1010 -40.53 7.32 37.73
CA SER A 1010 -40.48 8.62 38.40
C SER A 1010 -39.10 9.28 38.22
N ARG A 1011 -38.04 8.48 38.04
CA ARG A 1011 -36.64 8.95 37.93
C ARG A 1011 -36.15 9.17 36.50
N LEU A 1012 -36.67 8.44 35.51
CA LEU A 1012 -36.25 8.50 34.10
C LEU A 1012 -37.18 9.34 33.19
N ARG A 1013 -37.87 10.35 33.73
CA ARG A 1013 -38.81 11.19 32.96
C ARG A 1013 -38.12 12.07 31.91
N ALA A 1014 -36.88 12.49 32.16
CA ALA A 1014 -36.11 13.25 31.19
C ALA A 1014 -35.52 12.32 30.10
N PRO A 1015 -35.47 12.78 28.84
CA PRO A 1015 -34.67 12.11 27.82
C PRO A 1015 -33.20 12.09 28.27
N ARG A 1016 -32.59 10.91 28.25
CA ARG A 1016 -31.18 10.69 28.64
C ARG A 1016 -30.52 9.78 27.61
N VAL A 1017 -29.27 10.09 27.29
CA VAL A 1017 -28.38 9.16 26.59
C VAL A 1017 -27.51 8.51 27.66
N PHE A 1018 -27.56 7.19 27.72
CA PHE A 1018 -26.68 6.41 28.58
C PHE A 1018 -25.44 6.01 27.78
N HIS A 1019 -24.26 6.24 28.34
CA HIS A 1019 -23.01 5.83 27.72
C HIS A 1019 -22.40 4.66 28.47
N LEU A 1020 -22.18 3.55 27.78
CA LEU A 1020 -21.50 2.36 28.30
C LEU A 1020 -20.06 2.34 27.78
N ASN A 1021 -19.09 2.47 28.68
CA ASN A 1021 -17.72 2.13 28.37
C ASN A 1021 -17.54 0.61 28.49
N ALA A 1022 -17.52 -0.10 27.36
CA ALA A 1022 -17.43 -1.56 27.38
C ALA A 1022 -16.08 -2.08 27.92
N ALA A 1023 -15.04 -1.23 27.97
CA ALA A 1023 -13.74 -1.59 28.50
C ALA A 1023 -13.68 -1.58 30.04
N TRP A 1024 -14.70 -1.04 30.73
CA TRP A 1024 -14.74 -0.95 32.18
C TRP A 1024 -15.58 -2.10 32.76
N VAL A 1025 -14.94 -3.20 33.19
CA VAL A 1025 -15.60 -4.24 33.99
C VAL A 1025 -15.27 -4.10 35.48
N GLN A 1026 -14.24 -3.33 35.84
CA GLN A 1026 -13.64 -3.35 37.18
C GLN A 1026 -14.15 -2.30 38.18
N SER A 1027 -14.85 -1.23 37.77
CA SER A 1027 -15.40 -0.29 38.76
C SER A 1027 -16.69 -0.83 39.36
N THR A 1028 -16.70 -1.03 40.67
CA THR A 1028 -17.92 -1.16 41.47
C THR A 1028 -18.79 0.11 41.40
N GLU A 1029 -18.23 1.21 40.89
CA GLU A 1029 -18.93 2.42 40.49
C GLU A 1029 -19.58 2.26 39.11
N THR A 1030 -20.76 2.84 38.97
CA THR A 1030 -21.74 2.58 37.90
C THR A 1030 -21.14 2.56 36.49
N PRO A 1031 -21.28 1.47 35.71
CA PRO A 1031 -20.67 1.32 34.36
C PRO A 1031 -21.31 2.19 33.27
N PHE A 1032 -22.22 3.09 33.65
CA PHE A 1032 -22.94 3.97 32.75
C PHE A 1032 -22.78 5.42 33.18
N ASP A 1033 -22.25 6.24 32.29
CA ASP A 1033 -22.33 7.70 32.40
C ASP A 1033 -23.68 8.18 31.87
N GLU A 1034 -24.32 9.07 32.60
CA GLU A 1034 -25.60 9.67 32.23
C GLU A 1034 -25.37 11.10 31.73
N PHE A 1035 -25.60 11.35 30.44
CA PHE A 1035 -25.46 12.69 29.85
C PHE A 1035 -26.82 13.39 29.76
N TYR A 1036 -26.85 14.66 30.19
CA TYR A 1036 -27.98 15.56 30.03
C TYR A 1036 -27.92 16.30 28.68
N GLU A 1037 -29.04 16.93 28.33
CA GLU A 1037 -29.21 17.74 27.12
C GLU A 1037 -28.18 18.87 27.05
N GLY A 1038 -27.33 18.88 26.00
CA GLY A 1038 -26.27 19.88 25.77
C GLY A 1038 -24.84 19.42 26.07
N ASP A 1039 -24.63 18.44 26.97
CA ASP A 1039 -23.31 18.05 27.47
C ASP A 1039 -22.72 16.81 26.79
N TYR A 1040 -23.37 16.29 25.76
CA TYR A 1040 -22.96 15.05 25.10
C TYR A 1040 -21.66 15.24 24.28
N PRO A 1041 -20.50 14.73 24.74
CA PRO A 1041 -19.19 15.12 24.20
C PRO A 1041 -18.88 14.43 22.87
N PHE A 1042 -19.59 13.36 22.52
CA PHE A 1042 -19.36 12.54 21.33
C PHE A 1042 -20.09 13.05 20.07
N ARG A 1043 -20.54 14.31 20.10
CA ARG A 1043 -21.21 14.99 18.98
C ARG A 1043 -20.26 15.33 17.85
N SER A 1044 -19.04 15.77 18.18
CA SER A 1044 -18.06 16.33 17.23
C SER A 1044 -16.81 15.45 17.11
N LEU A 1045 -16.97 14.13 16.91
CA LEU A 1045 -15.83 13.27 16.58
C LEU A 1045 -15.23 13.75 15.25
N GLN A 1046 -14.16 14.55 15.33
CA GLN A 1046 -13.47 15.12 14.17
C GLN A 1046 -12.75 14.00 13.39
N GLY A 1047 -12.72 14.12 12.06
CA GLY A 1047 -11.93 13.21 11.19
C GLY A 1047 -12.64 11.93 10.72
N MET A 1048 -13.98 11.85 10.77
CA MET A 1048 -14.70 10.63 10.37
C MET A 1048 -14.48 10.24 8.89
N ALA A 1049 -14.07 8.98 8.68
CA ALA A 1049 -14.15 8.30 7.38
C ALA A 1049 -15.59 7.95 6.95
N GLN A 1050 -16.59 8.17 7.83
CA GLN A 1050 -18.00 7.82 7.62
C GLN A 1050 -18.92 9.04 7.70
N SER A 1051 -18.59 10.13 7.00
CA SER A 1051 -19.44 11.34 6.94
C SER A 1051 -20.90 11.05 6.56
N TYR A 1052 -21.16 9.96 5.84
CA TYR A 1052 -22.49 9.48 5.48
C TYR A 1052 -23.36 9.05 6.68
N LEU A 1053 -22.78 8.77 7.86
CA LEU A 1053 -23.52 8.39 9.06
C LEU A 1053 -23.92 9.59 9.94
N GLN A 1054 -23.25 10.74 9.80
CA GLN A 1054 -23.52 11.91 10.64
C GLN A 1054 -25.00 12.35 10.64
N PRO A 1055 -25.68 12.44 9.48
CA PRO A 1055 -27.10 12.80 9.46
C PRO A 1055 -28.00 11.84 10.24
N ARG A 1056 -27.63 10.54 10.31
CA ARG A 1056 -28.40 9.55 11.07
C ARG A 1056 -28.20 9.69 12.56
N ILE A 1057 -26.99 10.04 13.00
CA ILE A 1057 -26.69 10.28 14.40
C ILE A 1057 -27.41 11.54 14.86
N ASP A 1058 -27.37 12.60 14.06
CA ASP A 1058 -28.10 13.84 14.35
C ASP A 1058 -29.61 13.58 14.45
N GLU A 1059 -30.19 12.73 13.60
CA GLU A 1059 -31.59 12.33 13.71
C GLU A 1059 -31.87 11.45 14.94
N TYR A 1060 -30.98 10.52 15.31
CA TYR A 1060 -31.09 9.72 16.54
C TYR A 1060 -31.15 10.60 17.79
N LEU A 1061 -30.26 11.58 17.80
CA LEU A 1061 -30.10 12.57 18.85
C LEU A 1061 -31.30 13.54 18.87
N TRP A 1062 -31.83 13.93 17.71
CA TRP A 1062 -33.05 14.73 17.63
C TRP A 1062 -34.29 13.93 18.09
N ALA A 1063 -34.44 12.69 17.64
CA ALA A 1063 -35.54 11.79 18.01
C ALA A 1063 -35.48 11.31 19.47
N SER A 1064 -34.37 11.52 20.18
CA SER A 1064 -34.30 11.28 21.62
C SER A 1064 -34.82 12.45 22.45
N GLY A 1065 -35.19 13.59 21.82
CA GLY A 1065 -35.67 14.78 22.52
C GLY A 1065 -34.55 15.59 23.17
N VAL A 1066 -33.30 15.36 22.79
CA VAL A 1066 -32.08 16.05 23.29
C VAL A 1066 -31.84 17.38 22.56
N PHE A 1067 -32.76 17.83 21.70
CA PHE A 1067 -32.59 19.03 20.86
C PHE A 1067 -33.81 19.95 20.85
N ASP A 1068 -34.80 19.73 21.72
CA ASP A 1068 -36.03 20.52 21.75
C ASP A 1068 -35.84 21.76 22.66
N ASN A 1069 -35.09 22.75 22.15
CA ASN A 1069 -35.09 24.11 22.71
C ASN A 1069 -36.27 24.97 22.20
N GLU A 1070 -37.12 24.45 21.30
CA GLU A 1070 -38.34 25.16 20.87
C GLU A 1070 -39.59 24.60 21.58
N PRO A 1071 -40.05 25.23 22.67
CA PRO A 1071 -41.29 24.86 23.32
C PRO A 1071 -42.46 25.12 22.36
N GLY A 1072 -42.94 24.08 21.65
CA GLY A 1072 -44.19 24.16 20.90
C GLY A 1072 -44.36 23.30 19.65
N ARG A 1073 -43.36 22.55 19.17
CA ARG A 1073 -43.48 21.84 17.86
C ARG A 1073 -43.70 20.33 17.87
N CYS A 1074 -43.70 19.66 19.02
CA CYS A 1074 -44.11 18.25 19.10
C CYS A 1074 -45.65 18.11 18.98
N THR A 1075 -46.14 18.13 17.74
CA THR A 1075 -47.57 18.01 17.42
C THR A 1075 -48.02 16.53 17.41
N ASN A 1076 -48.81 16.18 18.43
CA ASN A 1076 -49.94 15.23 18.36
C ASN A 1076 -49.72 13.72 18.14
N LYS A 1077 -48.52 13.17 18.27
CA LYS A 1077 -48.37 11.74 18.59
C LYS A 1077 -47.62 11.56 19.90
N LYS A 1078 -48.37 11.49 21.00
CA LYS A 1078 -47.91 10.85 22.25
C LYS A 1078 -47.70 9.36 22.00
N GLU A 1079 -46.75 8.99 21.13
CA GLU A 1079 -46.06 7.72 21.35
C GLU A 1079 -45.46 7.83 22.75
N ASP A 1080 -45.66 6.79 23.54
CA ASP A 1080 -45.32 6.76 24.96
C ASP A 1080 -43.79 6.82 25.12
N MET A 1081 -43.24 8.05 25.07
CA MET A 1081 -41.82 8.38 25.22
C MET A 1081 -41.25 7.88 26.56
N SER A 1082 -42.12 7.48 27.50
CA SER A 1082 -41.69 6.72 28.67
C SER A 1082 -40.93 5.45 28.24
N THR A 1083 -41.43 4.70 27.26
CA THR A 1083 -40.96 3.34 26.96
C THR A 1083 -39.64 3.21 26.20
N VAL A 1084 -39.06 4.30 25.66
CA VAL A 1084 -37.86 4.24 24.80
C VAL A 1084 -36.67 4.93 25.48
N LYS A 1085 -35.50 4.29 25.45
CA LYS A 1085 -34.22 4.82 25.92
C LYS A 1085 -33.14 4.62 24.86
N TYR A 1086 -32.17 5.52 24.82
CA TYR A 1086 -31.03 5.42 23.89
C TYR A 1086 -29.77 5.14 24.70
N VAL A 1087 -29.06 4.10 24.31
CA VAL A 1087 -27.81 3.67 24.94
C VAL A 1087 -26.74 3.71 23.88
N GLU A 1088 -25.74 4.56 24.04
CA GLU A 1088 -24.51 4.48 23.27
C GLU A 1088 -23.51 3.63 24.03
N CYS A 1089 -22.78 2.78 23.33
CA CYS A 1089 -21.67 2.03 23.89
C CYS A 1089 -20.41 2.35 23.09
N SER A 1090 -19.36 2.77 23.78
CA SER A 1090 -18.03 2.89 23.20
C SER A 1090 -17.25 1.62 23.47
N LEU A 1091 -16.76 1.03 22.38
CA LEU A 1091 -15.92 -0.15 22.37
C LEU A 1091 -14.56 0.28 21.79
N THR A 1092 -13.52 0.21 22.60
CA THR A 1092 -12.17 0.54 22.14
C THR A 1092 -11.73 -0.46 21.06
N PHE A 1093 -11.26 0.05 19.93
CA PHE A 1093 -10.76 -0.71 18.78
C PHE A 1093 -9.39 -0.15 18.36
N GLY A 1094 -8.38 -0.41 19.18
CA GLY A 1094 -7.04 0.14 19.00
C GLY A 1094 -7.02 1.66 19.10
N ALA A 1095 -6.61 2.32 18.02
CA ALA A 1095 -6.62 3.77 17.89
C ALA A 1095 -8.00 4.35 17.48
N THR A 1096 -8.97 3.48 17.19
CA THR A 1096 -10.33 3.90 16.84
C THR A 1096 -11.30 3.47 17.94
N ASP A 1097 -12.36 4.24 18.13
CA ASP A 1097 -13.47 3.85 18.99
C ASP A 1097 -14.63 3.43 18.11
N LEU A 1098 -15.14 2.23 18.36
CA LEU A 1098 -16.38 1.74 17.78
C LEU A 1098 -17.53 2.21 18.69
N HIS A 1099 -18.33 3.13 18.19
CA HIS A 1099 -19.53 3.60 18.89
C HIS A 1099 -20.74 2.84 18.36
N VAL A 1100 -21.42 2.12 19.25
CA VAL A 1100 -22.67 1.40 18.96
C VAL A 1100 -23.81 2.10 19.66
N MET A 1101 -24.66 2.78 18.90
CA MET A 1101 -25.87 3.39 19.42
C MET A 1101 -27.02 2.39 19.34
N VAL A 1102 -27.75 2.20 20.42
CA VAL A 1102 -28.83 1.22 20.54
C VAL A 1102 -30.08 1.91 21.04
N LYS A 1103 -31.18 1.74 20.31
CA LYS A 1103 -32.52 2.12 20.77
C LYS A 1103 -33.11 0.99 21.59
N MET A 1104 -33.20 1.20 22.89
CA MET A 1104 -33.82 0.29 23.84
C MET A 1104 -35.31 0.62 23.99
N ARG A 1105 -36.17 -0.39 24.02
CA ARG A 1105 -37.59 -0.25 24.33
C ARG A 1105 -37.97 -1.18 25.46
N LEU A 1106 -38.73 -0.67 26.43
CA LEU A 1106 -39.27 -1.51 27.49
C LEU A 1106 -40.31 -2.47 26.91
N HIS A 1107 -40.13 -3.75 27.19
CA HIS A 1107 -41.07 -4.81 26.88
C HIS A 1107 -41.64 -5.38 28.17
N MET A 1108 -42.98 -5.32 28.29
CA MET A 1108 -43.72 -5.90 29.40
C MET A 1108 -44.17 -7.32 29.05
N ASP A 1109 -43.80 -8.29 29.88
CA ASP A 1109 -44.43 -9.61 29.88
C ASP A 1109 -45.63 -9.58 30.82
N GLU A 1110 -46.80 -9.26 30.25
CA GLU A 1110 -48.08 -9.16 30.97
C GLU A 1110 -48.41 -10.44 31.78
N ARG A 1111 -47.93 -11.62 31.35
CA ARG A 1111 -48.22 -12.89 32.05
C ARG A 1111 -47.41 -13.04 33.33
N ARG A 1112 -46.22 -12.47 33.37
CA ARG A 1112 -45.29 -12.58 34.50
C ARG A 1112 -45.26 -11.33 35.37
N GLY A 1113 -45.88 -10.23 34.93
CA GLY A 1113 -45.82 -8.95 35.63
C GLY A 1113 -44.39 -8.40 35.71
N VAL A 1114 -43.58 -8.69 34.69
CA VAL A 1114 -42.18 -8.26 34.64
C VAL A 1114 -41.85 -7.54 33.34
N GLY A 1115 -41.06 -6.48 33.43
CA GLY A 1115 -40.53 -5.73 32.30
C GLY A 1115 -39.05 -6.00 32.05
N ARG A 1116 -38.59 -5.79 30.81
CA ARG A 1116 -37.17 -5.70 30.46
C ARG A 1116 -36.97 -4.79 29.25
N PHE A 1117 -35.84 -4.12 29.16
CA PHE A 1117 -35.48 -3.35 27.97
C PHE A 1117 -34.92 -4.29 26.90
N LEU A 1118 -35.37 -4.10 25.67
CA LEU A 1118 -34.92 -4.84 24.50
C LEU A 1118 -34.41 -3.88 23.43
N ALA A 1119 -33.33 -4.25 22.75
CA ALA A 1119 -32.84 -3.50 21.61
C ALA A 1119 -33.79 -3.65 20.41
N VAL A 1120 -34.24 -2.52 19.84
CA VAL A 1120 -35.19 -2.48 18.69
C VAL A 1120 -34.52 -2.04 17.40
N SER A 1121 -33.58 -1.11 17.50
CA SER A 1121 -32.70 -0.68 16.43
C SER A 1121 -31.32 -0.43 16.99
N SER A 1122 -30.31 -0.49 16.13
CA SER A 1122 -28.97 -0.05 16.49
C SER A 1122 -28.35 0.71 15.33
N MET A 1123 -27.19 1.29 15.58
CA MET A 1123 -26.29 1.86 14.59
C MET A 1123 -24.87 1.65 15.09
N ALA A 1124 -23.92 1.57 14.18
CA ALA A 1124 -22.51 1.54 14.53
C ALA A 1124 -21.73 2.52 13.67
N ARG A 1125 -20.82 3.27 14.30
CA ARG A 1125 -19.90 4.19 13.65
C ARG A 1125 -18.50 4.02 14.24
N PHE A 1126 -17.49 4.34 13.44
CA PHE A 1126 -16.11 4.37 13.87
C PHE A 1126 -15.66 5.82 14.01
N GLY A 1127 -15.19 6.18 15.21
CA GLY A 1127 -14.48 7.43 15.47
C GLY A 1127 -13.00 7.18 15.62
N LEU A 1128 -12.16 8.17 15.29
CA LEU A 1128 -10.81 8.20 15.84
C LEU A 1128 -10.94 8.48 17.33
N LYS A 1129 -10.19 7.75 18.15
CA LYS A 1129 -10.10 8.09 19.57
C LYS A 1129 -9.52 9.51 19.64
N PRO A 1130 -10.19 10.48 20.30
CA PRO A 1130 -9.54 11.76 20.54
C PRO A 1130 -8.22 11.47 21.28
N PRO A 1131 -7.10 12.14 20.94
CA PRO A 1131 -5.88 11.98 21.71
C PRO A 1131 -6.26 12.20 23.17
N MET A 1132 -6.09 11.15 24.00
CA MET A 1132 -6.33 11.30 25.43
C MET A 1132 -5.43 12.46 25.86
N PRO A 1133 -5.95 13.47 26.59
CA PRO A 1133 -5.06 14.48 27.15
C PRO A 1133 -3.94 13.75 27.89
N ASP A 1134 -2.67 14.08 27.59
CA ASP A 1134 -1.50 13.41 28.17
C ASP A 1134 -1.71 13.29 29.68
N ILE A 1135 -1.86 12.05 30.16
CA ILE A 1135 -2.02 11.70 31.59
C ILE A 1135 -0.64 11.62 32.23
#